data_AF-A0A347AML7-F1
#
_entry.id   AF-A0A347AML7-F1
#
_cell.length_a   1.000
_cell.length_b   1.000
_cell.length_c   1.000
_cell.angle_alpha   90.00
_cell.angle_beta   90.00
_cell.angle_gamma   90.00
#
_symmetry.space_group_name_H-M   'P 1'
#
loop_
_entity.id
_entity.type
_entity.pdbx_description
1 polymer ?
#
loop_
_entity_poly.entity_id
_entity_poly.type
_entity_poly.pdbx_seq_one_letter_code
_entity_poly.pdbx_strand_id
1 'polypeptide(L)'
;MADENKQEATEEPKIGVYVCHCGINIGGVIDIEAVKEYAATLPNVEVSEEYKYLCSDPGQEMIQKDVKEGKVNRVVVAACSPRLHEPTFRRCVEEAGLNKFLFEFANLREHDSWVHMHEPEKATEKAKDLVRMAVAKARLLEALESSRVKVDNKALVIGGGVAGIQSALDLADMGFKTYLVEKQPTIGGRMAQLDKTFPTLDCSMCILAPKTVDAAKHENIELISFAEVKEVHGYIGNFSVVIEKKPRYVKEEECTGCGSCSEVCPIEMPNYFDEGMGMVKAAYIPFPQAVPLCATIDKDYCIECHLCDQICERGAIDHDQETERIEIEVGTIIVATGYDPYNPTEKKEYSYADAQNVITGLELERLINASGPTMGRVLKPSDGGHPKSVAFIQCVGSRDEQIGKKYCSRVCCMYAMKNAQLIMDHEPDTEVAIYYMDIRAFGKGFEEFYRTSQEKYGIKFIRGRPANVLVNPDETLTIRAEDSLLGKVTEYNYDMVVLSVGLTPPEGSEELRQTIGLSKSADGFLMEAHPKLRPVDTLTDGVYLAGVAQGPKDIPDAVAQASGAAARAAIPMVKGEVEIEPIVAVVDTDVCGGCEVCLELCPFGAIERKDEQAVINVALCKGCGTCVGACPSGAMDQQHFKTSQIMAQIEAAMNPGK
;
A
#
# COMPACT_ATOMS: atom_id res chain seq x y z
N MET A 1 -29.59 9.64 -33.43
CA MET A 1 -29.13 9.39 -32.05
C MET A 1 -28.37 10.57 -31.46
N ALA A 2 -27.64 11.40 -32.23
CA ALA A 2 -27.02 12.63 -31.71
C ALA A 2 -28.01 13.78 -31.39
N ASP A 3 -29.23 13.75 -31.96
CA ASP A 3 -30.26 14.78 -31.74
C ASP A 3 -31.15 14.54 -30.50
N GLU A 4 -31.23 13.31 -29.97
CA GLU A 4 -32.00 13.02 -28.74
C GLU A 4 -31.22 13.46 -27.49
N ASN A 5 -29.89 13.34 -27.49
CA ASN A 5 -29.03 13.76 -26.37
C ASN A 5 -28.93 15.28 -26.17
N LYS A 6 -29.36 16.10 -27.15
CA LYS A 6 -29.42 17.56 -26.97
C LYS A 6 -30.66 18.04 -26.20
N GLN A 7 -31.69 17.20 -26.02
CA GLN A 7 -32.94 17.63 -25.38
C GLN A 7 -32.86 17.71 -23.84
N GLU A 8 -32.03 16.92 -23.17
CA GLU A 8 -31.94 16.95 -21.69
C GLU A 8 -31.19 18.17 -21.13
N ALA A 9 -30.40 18.88 -21.94
CA ALA A 9 -29.67 20.07 -21.52
C ALA A 9 -30.56 21.33 -21.37
N THR A 10 -31.86 21.23 -21.69
CA THR A 10 -32.79 22.38 -21.75
C THR A 10 -33.97 22.31 -20.78
N GLU A 11 -34.07 21.27 -19.94
CA GLU A 11 -35.13 21.19 -18.94
C GLU A 11 -34.79 21.97 -17.67
N GLU A 12 -35.79 22.65 -17.10
CA GLU A 12 -35.66 23.35 -15.82
C GLU A 12 -35.28 22.34 -14.70
N PRO A 13 -34.27 22.65 -13.85
CA PRO A 13 -33.90 21.75 -12.77
C PRO A 13 -35.06 21.49 -11.80
N LYS A 14 -35.23 20.21 -11.43
CA LYS A 14 -36.11 19.71 -10.38
C LYS A 14 -35.29 18.83 -9.46
N ILE A 15 -34.97 19.33 -8.29
CA ILE A 15 -33.96 18.75 -7.39
C ILE A 15 -34.66 18.00 -6.26
N GLY A 16 -34.25 16.76 -6.06
CA GLY A 16 -34.56 16.00 -4.84
C GLY A 16 -33.41 16.10 -3.85
N VAL A 17 -33.66 16.64 -2.66
CA VAL A 17 -32.68 16.70 -1.57
C VAL A 17 -33.03 15.63 -0.54
N TYR A 18 -32.07 14.75 -0.23
CA TYR A 18 -32.25 13.67 0.72
C TYR A 18 -31.23 13.79 1.85
N VAL A 19 -31.71 13.99 3.09
CA VAL A 19 -30.87 14.21 4.26
C VAL A 19 -30.78 12.94 5.11
N CYS A 20 -29.55 12.46 5.36
CA CYS A 20 -29.31 11.21 6.09
C CYS A 20 -29.08 11.46 7.58
N HIS A 21 -29.69 10.65 8.44
CA HIS A 21 -29.32 10.65 9.87
C HIS A 21 -28.02 9.89 10.16
N CYS A 22 -27.73 8.89 9.33
CA CYS A 22 -26.68 7.90 9.57
C CYS A 22 -26.76 7.30 10.99
N GLY A 23 -27.97 6.94 11.40
CA GLY A 23 -28.28 6.56 12.78
C GLY A 23 -28.18 7.76 13.70
N ILE A 24 -27.11 7.84 14.50
CA ILE A 24 -26.82 9.00 15.35
C ILE A 24 -25.52 9.72 14.94
N ASN A 25 -24.87 9.27 13.86
CA ASN A 25 -23.60 9.88 13.44
C ASN A 25 -23.80 11.29 12.90
N ILE A 26 -24.91 11.56 12.22
CA ILE A 26 -25.28 12.89 11.74
C ILE A 26 -26.41 13.43 12.63
N GLY A 27 -27.53 12.69 12.74
CA GLY A 27 -28.71 13.11 13.50
C GLY A 27 -28.55 13.18 15.03
N GLY A 28 -27.39 12.77 15.57
CA GLY A 28 -27.04 12.99 16.98
C GLY A 28 -26.43 14.37 17.27
N VAL A 29 -26.06 15.12 16.22
CA VAL A 29 -25.41 16.44 16.33
C VAL A 29 -26.15 17.49 15.50
N ILE A 30 -26.55 17.15 14.28
CA ILE A 30 -27.23 18.05 13.34
C ILE A 30 -28.73 17.81 13.44
N ASP A 31 -29.51 18.90 13.52
CA ASP A 31 -30.97 18.84 13.44
C ASP A 31 -31.39 18.56 11.99
N ILE A 32 -31.69 17.28 11.71
CA ILE A 32 -31.99 16.79 10.36
C ILE A 32 -33.30 17.39 9.83
N GLU A 33 -34.32 17.52 10.67
CA GLU A 33 -35.61 18.08 10.24
C GLU A 33 -35.42 19.55 9.87
N ALA A 34 -34.65 20.32 10.65
CA ALA A 34 -34.34 21.71 10.31
C ALA A 34 -33.55 21.86 8.99
N VAL A 35 -32.65 20.93 8.67
CA VAL A 35 -31.92 20.92 7.39
C VAL A 35 -32.84 20.56 6.23
N LYS A 36 -33.73 19.56 6.40
CA LYS A 36 -34.74 19.16 5.41
C LYS A 36 -35.72 20.31 5.13
N GLU A 37 -36.27 20.93 6.17
CA GLU A 37 -37.18 22.07 6.04
C GLU A 37 -36.50 23.24 5.31
N TYR A 38 -35.24 23.54 5.67
CA TYR A 38 -34.46 24.56 4.98
C TYR A 38 -34.24 24.21 3.50
N ALA A 39 -33.84 22.98 3.20
CA ALA A 39 -33.59 22.54 1.82
C ALA A 39 -34.83 22.70 0.93
N ALA A 40 -36.03 22.48 1.46
CA ALA A 40 -37.29 22.68 0.74
C ALA A 40 -37.55 24.15 0.33
N THR A 41 -36.85 25.12 0.94
CA THR A 41 -36.97 26.55 0.59
C THR A 41 -36.02 26.96 -0.54
N LEU A 42 -35.08 26.10 -0.94
CA LEU A 42 -34.07 26.42 -1.92
C LEU A 42 -34.64 26.39 -3.35
N PRO A 43 -34.12 27.22 -4.27
CA PRO A 43 -34.62 27.25 -5.64
C PRO A 43 -34.51 25.88 -6.33
N ASN A 44 -35.53 25.53 -7.12
CA ASN A 44 -35.62 24.28 -7.87
C ASN A 44 -35.72 22.99 -7.03
N VAL A 45 -35.81 23.07 -5.69
CA VAL A 45 -36.04 21.88 -4.85
C VAL A 45 -37.52 21.52 -4.82
N GLU A 46 -37.87 20.39 -5.43
CA GLU A 46 -39.25 19.89 -5.53
C GLU A 46 -39.56 18.82 -4.48
N VAL A 47 -38.52 18.11 -4.03
CA VAL A 47 -38.61 17.07 -3.01
C VAL A 47 -37.51 17.30 -1.97
N SER A 48 -37.86 17.30 -0.69
CA SER A 48 -36.92 17.35 0.42
C SER A 48 -37.33 16.34 1.48
N GLU A 49 -36.58 15.25 1.59
CA GLU A 49 -36.91 14.12 2.45
C GLU A 49 -35.74 13.76 3.37
N GLU A 50 -36.06 13.12 4.49
CA GLU A 50 -35.06 12.57 5.40
C GLU A 50 -35.22 11.06 5.56
N TYR A 51 -34.11 10.37 5.77
CA TYR A 51 -34.16 8.96 6.11
C TYR A 51 -32.99 8.52 6.99
N LYS A 52 -33.23 7.50 7.82
CA LYS A 52 -32.26 7.06 8.82
C LYS A 52 -30.95 6.59 8.20
N TYR A 53 -31.04 5.86 7.09
CA TYR A 53 -29.89 5.29 6.36
C TYR A 53 -30.14 5.35 4.85
N LEU A 54 -29.84 6.47 4.21
CA LEU A 54 -30.09 6.63 2.76
C LEU A 54 -29.37 5.60 1.88
N CYS A 55 -28.22 5.06 2.32
CA CYS A 55 -27.48 4.05 1.57
C CYS A 55 -28.10 2.63 1.65
N SER A 56 -29.10 2.42 2.51
CA SER A 56 -29.83 1.15 2.60
C SER A 56 -30.88 1.01 1.51
N ASP A 57 -31.36 -0.21 1.23
CA ASP A 57 -32.35 -0.48 0.18
C ASP A 57 -33.59 0.44 0.29
N PRO A 58 -34.23 0.64 1.46
CA PRO A 58 -35.38 1.55 1.55
C PRO A 58 -35.04 3.02 1.24
N GLY A 59 -33.83 3.45 1.57
CA GLY A 59 -33.36 4.80 1.25
C GLY A 59 -33.09 4.98 -0.24
N GLN A 60 -32.50 3.96 -0.89
CA GLN A 60 -32.28 3.97 -2.34
C GLN A 60 -33.62 3.90 -3.10
N GLU A 61 -34.53 3.01 -2.69
CA GLU A 61 -35.87 2.90 -3.29
C GLU A 61 -36.67 4.19 -3.22
N MET A 62 -36.55 4.96 -2.13
CA MET A 62 -37.15 6.29 -1.99
C MET A 62 -36.67 7.25 -3.08
N ILE A 63 -35.36 7.37 -3.26
CA ILE A 63 -34.75 8.22 -4.30
C ILE A 63 -35.19 7.74 -5.68
N GLN A 64 -35.08 6.43 -5.94
CA GLN A 64 -35.45 5.84 -7.23
C GLN A 64 -36.91 6.06 -7.58
N LYS A 65 -37.80 6.00 -6.59
CA LYS A 65 -39.23 6.23 -6.78
C LYS A 65 -39.50 7.66 -7.26
N ASP A 66 -38.93 8.66 -6.60
CA ASP A 66 -39.16 10.06 -6.98
C ASP A 66 -38.58 10.40 -8.36
N VAL A 67 -37.43 9.81 -8.71
CA VAL A 67 -36.85 9.89 -10.06
C VAL A 67 -37.79 9.26 -11.10
N LYS A 68 -38.24 8.01 -10.88
CA LYS A 68 -39.13 7.28 -11.81
C LYS A 68 -40.50 7.95 -11.97
N GLU A 69 -41.01 8.58 -10.92
CA GLU A 69 -42.25 9.36 -10.95
C GLU A 69 -42.09 10.72 -11.66
N GLY A 70 -40.87 11.06 -12.11
CA GLY A 70 -40.58 12.31 -12.83
C GLY A 70 -40.67 13.56 -11.95
N LYS A 71 -40.64 13.39 -10.62
CA LYS A 71 -40.65 14.52 -9.68
C LYS A 71 -39.35 15.30 -9.71
N VAL A 72 -38.25 14.61 -9.96
CA VAL A 72 -36.90 15.17 -9.90
C VAL A 72 -36.07 14.72 -11.11
N ASN A 73 -35.24 15.62 -11.62
CA ASN A 73 -34.25 15.36 -12.69
C ASN A 73 -32.81 15.69 -12.22
N ARG A 74 -32.62 15.95 -10.92
CA ARG A 74 -31.34 16.15 -10.23
C ARG A 74 -31.48 15.60 -8.82
N VAL A 75 -30.42 15.00 -8.27
CA VAL A 75 -30.44 14.45 -6.90
C VAL A 75 -29.29 15.00 -6.09
N VAL A 76 -29.57 15.47 -4.87
CA VAL A 76 -28.59 15.85 -3.86
C VAL A 76 -28.75 14.92 -2.66
N VAL A 77 -27.68 14.22 -2.28
CA VAL A 77 -27.66 13.44 -1.02
C VAL A 77 -26.76 14.15 -0.01
N ALA A 78 -27.35 14.50 1.13
CA ALA A 78 -26.67 15.14 2.24
C ALA A 78 -26.38 14.11 3.35
N ALA A 79 -25.16 13.55 3.34
CA ALA A 79 -24.83 12.38 4.16
C ALA A 79 -23.32 12.30 4.51
N CYS A 80 -22.66 11.22 4.13
CA CYS A 80 -21.23 10.96 4.38
C CYS A 80 -20.32 11.50 3.27
N SER A 81 -19.06 11.08 3.25
CA SER A 81 -18.13 11.45 2.18
C SER A 81 -18.52 10.84 0.81
N PRO A 82 -18.41 11.62 -0.29
CA PRO A 82 -18.52 11.07 -1.65
C PRO A 82 -17.47 9.98 -1.92
N ARG A 83 -16.29 10.06 -1.28
CA ARG A 83 -15.24 9.03 -1.37
C ARG A 83 -15.68 7.63 -0.90
N LEU A 84 -16.78 7.57 -0.14
CA LEU A 84 -17.36 6.33 0.36
C LEU A 84 -18.53 5.84 -0.51
N HIS A 85 -19.54 6.70 -0.74
CA HIS A 85 -20.83 6.28 -1.29
C HIS A 85 -21.26 7.00 -2.57
N GLU A 86 -20.44 7.85 -3.18
CA GLU A 86 -20.77 8.42 -4.49
C GLU A 86 -21.03 7.32 -5.54
N PRO A 87 -20.19 6.26 -5.68
CA PRO A 87 -20.51 5.17 -6.61
C PRO A 87 -21.80 4.42 -6.26
N THR A 88 -22.19 4.38 -4.98
CA THR A 88 -23.44 3.76 -4.55
C THR A 88 -24.64 4.56 -5.05
N PHE A 89 -24.65 5.87 -4.81
CA PHE A 89 -25.78 6.72 -5.20
C PHE A 89 -25.81 7.01 -6.70
N ARG A 90 -24.66 7.06 -7.38
CA ARG A 90 -24.60 7.12 -8.85
C ARG A 90 -25.31 5.92 -9.48
N ARG A 91 -25.08 4.69 -8.99
CA ARG A 91 -25.83 3.50 -9.45
C ARG A 91 -27.31 3.59 -9.09
N CYS A 92 -27.64 4.03 -7.88
CA CYS A 92 -29.02 4.17 -7.42
C CYS A 92 -29.84 5.05 -8.38
N VAL A 93 -29.33 6.24 -8.76
CA VAL A 93 -30.04 7.13 -9.68
C VAL A 93 -30.04 6.63 -11.12
N GLU A 94 -28.95 5.98 -11.56
CA GLU A 94 -28.82 5.37 -12.89
C GLU A 94 -29.84 4.23 -13.11
N GLU A 95 -30.06 3.38 -12.09
CA GLU A 95 -31.11 2.34 -12.10
C GLU A 95 -32.53 2.91 -12.17
N ALA A 96 -32.72 4.19 -11.83
CA ALA A 96 -33.97 4.91 -12.00
C ALA A 96 -34.08 5.67 -13.32
N GLY A 97 -33.05 5.63 -14.16
CA GLY A 97 -33.02 6.29 -15.46
C GLY A 97 -32.46 7.72 -15.43
N LEU A 98 -31.93 8.19 -14.30
CA LEU A 98 -31.28 9.50 -14.21
C LEU A 98 -29.78 9.36 -14.50
N ASN A 99 -29.23 10.23 -15.35
CA ASN A 99 -27.80 10.26 -15.61
C ASN A 99 -27.00 10.43 -14.30
N LYS A 100 -26.01 9.57 -14.08
CA LYS A 100 -25.25 9.52 -12.82
C LYS A 100 -24.45 10.79 -12.48
N PHE A 101 -24.22 11.69 -13.45
CA PHE A 101 -23.54 12.97 -13.23
C PHE A 101 -24.50 14.13 -12.93
N LEU A 102 -25.80 13.85 -12.88
CA LEU A 102 -26.86 14.74 -12.39
C LEU A 102 -27.15 14.54 -10.90
N PHE A 103 -26.20 13.90 -10.22
CA PHE A 103 -26.16 13.65 -8.79
C PHE A 103 -25.04 14.46 -8.14
N GLU A 104 -25.30 15.05 -6.98
CA GLU A 104 -24.31 15.79 -6.17
C GLU A 104 -24.35 15.34 -4.70
N PHE A 105 -23.20 15.43 -4.03
CA PHE A 105 -23.05 15.03 -2.63
C PHE A 105 -22.81 16.25 -1.72
N ALA A 106 -23.55 16.35 -0.61
CA ALA A 106 -23.20 17.22 0.52
C ALA A 106 -22.67 16.37 1.69
N ASN A 107 -21.40 16.55 2.06
CA ASN A 107 -20.80 15.79 3.17
C ASN A 107 -21.10 16.44 4.51
N LEU A 108 -22.10 15.90 5.21
CA LEU A 108 -22.55 16.36 6.54
C LEU A 108 -21.95 15.54 7.70
N ARG A 109 -21.14 14.51 7.42
CA ARG A 109 -20.60 13.62 8.45
C ARG A 109 -19.15 13.91 8.76
N GLU A 110 -18.24 13.47 7.89
CA GLU A 110 -16.80 13.65 8.08
C GLU A 110 -16.40 15.14 8.09
N HIS A 111 -17.15 15.99 7.38
CA HIS A 111 -16.85 17.42 7.27
C HIS A 111 -17.70 18.29 8.20
N ASP A 112 -18.65 17.73 8.95
CA ASP A 112 -19.54 18.52 9.81
C ASP A 112 -19.83 17.79 11.13
N SER A 113 -20.81 16.88 11.18
CA SER A 113 -21.28 16.29 12.45
C SER A 113 -20.19 15.69 13.33
N TRP A 114 -19.21 14.97 12.76
CA TRP A 114 -18.14 14.33 13.52
C TRP A 114 -17.08 15.29 14.05
N VAL A 115 -16.92 16.46 13.43
CA VAL A 115 -15.91 17.44 13.83
C VAL A 115 -16.49 18.58 14.67
N HIS A 116 -17.82 18.72 14.70
CA HIS A 116 -18.55 19.77 15.41
C HIS A 116 -19.51 19.24 16.49
N MET A 117 -19.21 18.07 17.07
CA MET A 117 -20.05 17.38 18.06
C MET A 117 -20.43 18.22 19.30
N HIS A 118 -19.66 19.27 19.59
CA HIS A 118 -19.86 20.15 20.74
C HIS A 118 -20.53 21.48 20.37
N GLU A 119 -20.84 21.70 19.09
CA GLU A 119 -21.47 22.93 18.58
C GLU A 119 -22.67 22.61 17.67
N PRO A 120 -23.69 21.86 18.15
CA PRO A 120 -24.76 21.30 17.32
C PRO A 120 -25.60 22.36 16.56
N GLU A 121 -25.83 23.53 17.18
CA GLU A 121 -26.52 24.64 16.52
C GLU A 121 -25.73 25.15 15.31
N LYS A 122 -24.41 25.35 15.46
CA LYS A 122 -23.54 25.79 14.36
C LYS A 122 -23.32 24.70 13.32
N ALA A 123 -23.25 23.43 13.75
CA ALA A 123 -23.19 22.29 12.85
C ALA A 123 -24.46 22.22 11.98
N THR A 124 -25.63 22.50 12.56
CA THR A 124 -26.89 22.56 11.81
C THR A 124 -26.90 23.69 10.78
N GLU A 125 -26.45 24.89 11.14
CA GLU A 125 -26.34 25.99 10.18
C GLU A 125 -25.31 25.71 9.08
N LYS A 126 -24.16 25.12 9.44
CA LYS A 126 -23.18 24.66 8.45
C LYS A 126 -23.76 23.60 7.51
N ALA A 127 -24.56 22.68 8.02
CA ALA A 127 -25.20 21.65 7.22
C ALA A 127 -26.18 22.25 6.19
N LYS A 128 -26.96 23.26 6.60
CA LYS A 128 -27.81 24.04 5.69
C LYS A 128 -27.00 24.70 4.58
N ASP A 129 -25.87 25.32 4.93
CA ASP A 129 -24.96 25.94 3.95
C ASP A 129 -24.39 24.91 2.97
N LEU A 130 -23.91 23.76 3.46
CA LEU A 130 -23.37 22.67 2.63
C LEU A 130 -24.43 22.11 1.67
N VAL A 131 -25.68 21.96 2.13
CA VAL A 131 -26.80 21.56 1.26
C VAL A 131 -27.09 22.63 0.22
N ARG A 132 -27.15 23.92 0.60
CA ARG A 132 -27.35 25.02 -0.34
C ARG A 132 -26.27 25.06 -1.41
N MET A 133 -25.01 24.88 -1.03
CA MET A 133 -23.87 24.80 -1.92
C MET A 133 -24.00 23.64 -2.92
N ALA A 134 -24.36 22.45 -2.45
CA ALA A 134 -24.58 21.28 -3.31
C ALA A 134 -25.76 21.48 -4.28
N VAL A 135 -26.87 22.04 -3.79
CA VAL A 135 -28.04 22.39 -4.63
C VAL A 135 -27.64 23.41 -5.71
N ALA A 136 -26.88 24.45 -5.36
CA ALA A 136 -26.43 25.45 -6.32
C ALA A 136 -25.59 24.86 -7.45
N LYS A 137 -24.68 23.93 -7.12
CA LYS A 137 -23.90 23.18 -8.13
C LYS A 137 -24.81 22.25 -8.94
N ALA A 138 -25.71 21.52 -8.29
CA ALA A 138 -26.62 20.55 -8.92
C ALA A 138 -27.50 21.17 -10.03
N ARG A 139 -27.92 22.43 -9.86
CA ARG A 139 -28.68 23.20 -10.88
C ARG A 139 -27.93 23.34 -12.20
N LEU A 140 -26.61 23.36 -12.15
CA LEU A 140 -25.72 23.56 -13.30
C LEU A 140 -25.05 22.26 -13.76
N LEU A 141 -25.36 21.12 -13.13
CA LEU A 141 -24.86 19.83 -13.58
C LEU A 141 -25.46 19.44 -14.92
N GLU A 142 -24.61 18.82 -15.74
CA GLU A 142 -24.91 18.34 -17.08
C GLU A 142 -24.85 16.82 -17.11
N ALA A 143 -25.69 16.21 -17.94
CA ALA A 143 -25.61 14.78 -18.20
C ALA A 143 -24.30 14.49 -18.94
N LEU A 144 -23.49 13.58 -18.40
CA LEU A 144 -22.22 13.19 -19.03
C LEU A 144 -22.27 11.71 -19.42
N GLU A 145 -21.61 11.37 -20.52
CA GLU A 145 -21.45 9.99 -20.96
C GLU A 145 -20.04 9.50 -20.61
N SER A 146 -19.96 8.37 -19.92
CA SER A 146 -18.67 7.74 -19.63
C SER A 146 -18.13 7.06 -20.89
N SER A 147 -16.86 7.31 -21.21
CA SER A 147 -16.18 6.58 -22.28
C SER A 147 -15.74 5.21 -21.78
N ARG A 148 -15.87 4.17 -22.61
CA ARG A 148 -15.31 2.84 -22.33
C ARG A 148 -13.95 2.70 -22.98
N VAL A 149 -13.01 2.14 -22.22
CA VAL A 149 -11.68 1.78 -22.71
C VAL A 149 -11.46 0.30 -22.54
N LYS A 150 -10.75 -0.30 -23.49
CA LYS A 150 -10.35 -1.71 -23.40
C LYS A 150 -9.32 -1.88 -22.29
N VAL A 151 -9.29 -3.09 -21.74
CA VAL A 151 -8.33 -3.50 -20.72
C VAL A 151 -7.40 -4.55 -21.32
N ASP A 152 -6.09 -4.31 -21.30
CA ASP A 152 -5.10 -5.33 -21.60
C ASP A 152 -5.20 -6.46 -20.56
N ASN A 153 -5.20 -7.70 -21.02
CA ASN A 153 -5.34 -8.91 -20.20
C ASN A 153 -4.01 -9.36 -19.60
N LYS A 154 -3.17 -8.39 -19.23
CA LYS A 154 -1.86 -8.58 -18.59
C LYS A 154 -1.80 -7.83 -17.27
N ALA A 155 -1.12 -8.42 -16.30
CA ALA A 155 -0.88 -7.80 -15.01
C ALA A 155 0.61 -7.58 -14.74
N LEU A 156 0.92 -6.57 -13.94
CA LEU A 156 2.23 -6.36 -13.35
C LEU A 156 2.14 -6.53 -11.83
N VAL A 157 3.05 -7.32 -11.26
CA VAL A 157 3.25 -7.44 -9.82
C VAL A 157 4.65 -6.90 -9.48
N ILE A 158 4.71 -5.92 -8.58
CA ILE A 158 5.96 -5.26 -8.18
C ILE A 158 6.35 -5.74 -6.78
N GLY A 159 7.42 -6.53 -6.69
CA GLY A 159 7.95 -7.15 -5.47
C GLY A 159 7.66 -8.65 -5.42
N GLY A 160 8.71 -9.46 -5.45
CA GLY A 160 8.71 -10.92 -5.41
C GLY A 160 8.78 -11.53 -4.01
N GLY A 161 8.22 -10.87 -3.00
CA GLY A 161 7.98 -11.48 -1.70
C GLY A 161 6.80 -12.45 -1.72
N VAL A 162 6.50 -13.12 -0.59
CA VAL A 162 5.38 -14.08 -0.50
C VAL A 162 4.03 -13.51 -1.00
N ALA A 163 3.78 -12.22 -0.78
CA ALA A 163 2.59 -11.56 -1.26
C ALA A 163 2.57 -11.41 -2.79
N GLY A 164 3.65 -10.90 -3.40
CA GLY A 164 3.70 -10.76 -4.85
C GLY A 164 3.74 -12.09 -5.59
N ILE A 165 4.47 -13.08 -5.04
CA ILE A 165 4.46 -14.46 -5.55
C ILE A 165 3.03 -15.01 -5.56
N GLN A 166 2.29 -14.87 -4.46
CA GLN A 166 0.91 -15.34 -4.40
C GLN A 166 0.00 -14.61 -5.40
N SER A 167 0.10 -13.28 -5.49
CA SER A 167 -0.69 -12.51 -6.46
C SER A 167 -0.38 -12.91 -7.90
N ALA A 168 0.89 -13.15 -8.23
CA ALA A 168 1.30 -13.55 -9.57
C ALA A 168 0.80 -14.96 -9.91
N LEU A 169 0.94 -15.92 -9.00
CA LEU A 169 0.42 -17.28 -9.16
C LEU A 169 -1.10 -17.27 -9.37
N ASP A 170 -1.86 -16.59 -8.51
CA ASP A 170 -3.33 -16.58 -8.61
C ASP A 170 -3.81 -15.96 -9.94
N LEU A 171 -3.18 -14.88 -10.40
CA LEU A 171 -3.50 -14.27 -11.70
C LEU A 171 -3.13 -15.18 -12.87
N ALA A 172 -1.97 -15.82 -12.78
CA ALA A 172 -1.46 -16.72 -13.81
C ALA A 172 -2.28 -18.02 -13.93
N ASP A 173 -2.73 -18.57 -12.79
CA ASP A 173 -3.64 -19.72 -12.70
C ASP A 173 -5.05 -19.37 -13.24
N MET A 174 -5.48 -18.10 -13.14
CA MET A 174 -6.69 -17.61 -13.82
C MET A 174 -6.51 -17.45 -15.34
N GLY A 175 -5.28 -17.60 -15.85
CA GLY A 175 -4.96 -17.49 -17.28
C GLY A 175 -4.47 -16.11 -17.74
N PHE A 176 -4.16 -15.19 -16.82
CA PHE A 176 -3.63 -13.87 -17.17
C PHE A 176 -2.11 -13.90 -17.26
N LYS A 177 -1.55 -13.37 -18.36
CA LYS A 177 -0.12 -13.12 -18.47
C LYS A 177 0.28 -12.11 -17.40
N THR A 178 1.27 -12.46 -16.58
CA THR A 178 1.66 -11.68 -15.41
C THR A 178 3.16 -11.46 -15.40
N TYR A 179 3.58 -10.20 -15.36
CA TYR A 179 4.98 -9.82 -15.14
C TYR A 179 5.22 -9.72 -13.63
N LEU A 180 6.23 -10.39 -13.12
CA LEU A 180 6.66 -10.31 -11.73
C LEU A 180 8.04 -9.64 -11.67
N VAL A 181 8.10 -8.39 -11.21
CA VAL A 181 9.32 -7.61 -11.09
C VAL A 181 9.87 -7.69 -9.68
N GLU A 182 11.15 -8.03 -9.53
CA GLU A 182 11.84 -8.12 -8.23
C GLU A 182 13.14 -7.32 -8.24
N LYS A 183 13.30 -6.43 -7.25
CA LYS A 183 14.46 -5.54 -7.10
C LYS A 183 15.75 -6.31 -6.85
N GLN A 184 15.67 -7.37 -6.06
CA GLN A 184 16.81 -8.21 -5.69
C GLN A 184 17.10 -9.27 -6.77
N PRO A 185 18.29 -9.91 -6.74
CA PRO A 185 18.62 -10.96 -7.70
C PRO A 185 17.76 -12.24 -7.57
N THR A 186 16.87 -12.33 -6.59
CA THR A 186 16.04 -13.50 -6.30
C THR A 186 14.71 -13.09 -5.69
N ILE A 187 13.65 -13.86 -5.99
CA ILE A 187 12.37 -13.79 -5.29
C ILE A 187 12.42 -14.54 -3.96
N GLY A 188 11.43 -14.30 -3.10
CA GLY A 188 11.25 -14.89 -1.77
C GLY A 188 11.09 -13.83 -0.68
N GLY A 189 11.71 -12.67 -0.85
CA GLY A 189 11.66 -11.53 0.08
C GLY A 189 12.10 -11.90 1.50
N ARG A 190 11.62 -11.13 2.49
CA ARG A 190 11.98 -11.31 3.91
C ARG A 190 11.61 -12.69 4.47
N MET A 191 10.62 -13.38 3.89
CA MET A 191 10.23 -14.72 4.34
C MET A 191 11.33 -15.76 4.09
N ALA A 192 12.12 -15.61 3.02
CA ALA A 192 13.25 -16.50 2.74
C ALA A 192 14.39 -16.35 3.76
N GLN A 193 14.47 -15.20 4.45
CA GLN A 193 15.47 -14.95 5.49
C GLN A 193 15.13 -15.63 6.83
N LEU A 194 13.86 -15.98 7.06
CA LEU A 194 13.41 -16.56 8.33
C LEU A 194 13.83 -18.02 8.44
N ASP A 195 14.08 -18.52 9.65
CA ASP A 195 14.27 -19.98 9.86
C ASP A 195 12.92 -20.71 9.84
N LYS A 196 12.08 -20.40 10.83
CA LYS A 196 10.72 -20.94 10.97
C LYS A 196 9.66 -19.85 11.00
N THR A 197 8.40 -20.24 10.85
CA THR A 197 7.25 -19.33 10.88
C THR A 197 6.29 -19.67 12.02
N PHE A 198 5.88 -18.67 12.80
CA PHE A 198 4.83 -18.85 13.80
C PHE A 198 3.44 -18.97 13.13
N PRO A 199 2.45 -19.60 13.79
CA PRO A 199 2.54 -20.29 15.08
C PRO A 199 2.91 -21.76 14.94
N THR A 200 3.04 -22.28 13.72
CA THR A 200 3.22 -23.71 13.44
C THR A 200 4.65 -24.20 13.65
N LEU A 201 5.63 -23.28 13.63
CA LEU A 201 7.06 -23.59 13.60
C LEU A 201 7.47 -24.40 12.36
N ASP A 202 6.74 -24.27 11.25
CA ASP A 202 7.20 -24.78 9.96
C ASP A 202 8.44 -24.02 9.50
N CYS A 203 9.36 -24.70 8.82
CA CYS A 203 10.45 -24.03 8.13
C CYS A 203 9.89 -23.10 7.04
N SER A 204 10.36 -21.85 7.00
CA SER A 204 9.90 -20.84 6.04
C SER A 204 10.07 -21.29 4.59
N MET A 205 11.22 -21.89 4.27
CA MET A 205 11.54 -22.37 2.93
C MET A 205 10.74 -23.60 2.54
N CYS A 206 10.30 -24.44 3.49
CA CYS A 206 9.45 -25.59 3.16
C CYS A 206 8.11 -25.17 2.53
N ILE A 207 7.59 -24.00 2.91
CA ILE A 207 6.33 -23.47 2.37
C ILE A 207 6.56 -22.43 1.26
N LEU A 208 7.70 -21.73 1.26
CA LEU A 208 8.01 -20.70 0.27
C LEU A 208 8.70 -21.26 -0.99
N ALA A 209 9.65 -22.19 -0.85
CA ALA A 209 10.43 -22.71 -1.97
C ALA A 209 9.56 -23.33 -3.09
N PRO A 210 8.49 -24.11 -2.77
CA PRO A 210 7.62 -24.61 -3.82
C PRO A 210 6.98 -23.46 -4.61
N LYS A 211 6.52 -22.40 -3.92
CA LYS A 211 5.88 -21.24 -4.56
C LYS A 211 6.85 -20.42 -5.42
N THR A 212 8.11 -20.26 -4.99
CA THR A 212 9.10 -19.57 -5.83
C THR A 212 9.41 -20.37 -7.09
N VAL A 213 9.54 -21.68 -6.98
CA VAL A 213 9.75 -22.58 -8.12
C VAL A 213 8.55 -22.57 -9.06
N ASP A 214 7.33 -22.65 -8.53
CA ASP A 214 6.10 -22.59 -9.31
C ASP A 214 6.03 -21.26 -10.07
N ALA A 215 6.26 -20.13 -9.39
CA ALA A 215 6.21 -18.81 -10.02
C ALA A 215 7.24 -18.64 -11.15
N ALA A 216 8.46 -19.17 -10.97
CA ALA A 216 9.50 -19.08 -12.00
C ALA A 216 9.30 -20.02 -13.19
N LYS A 217 8.48 -21.07 -13.05
CA LYS A 217 8.20 -22.05 -14.12
C LYS A 217 6.81 -21.92 -14.73
N HIS A 218 5.96 -21.07 -14.17
CA HIS A 218 4.59 -20.91 -14.63
C HIS A 218 4.56 -20.27 -16.03
N GLU A 219 3.84 -20.89 -16.98
CA GLU A 219 3.82 -20.46 -18.39
C GLU A 219 3.29 -19.03 -18.60
N ASN A 220 2.35 -18.61 -17.75
CA ASN A 220 1.80 -17.24 -17.77
C ASN A 220 2.58 -16.23 -16.92
N ILE A 221 3.66 -16.62 -16.22
CA ILE A 221 4.47 -15.68 -15.43
C ILE A 221 5.77 -15.36 -16.15
N GLU A 222 6.09 -14.08 -16.25
CA GLU A 222 7.39 -13.60 -16.67
C GLU A 222 8.11 -12.98 -15.48
N LEU A 223 9.10 -13.71 -14.95
CA LEU A 223 9.91 -13.25 -13.84
C LEU A 223 11.04 -12.34 -14.34
N ILE A 224 11.00 -11.07 -13.95
CA ILE A 224 12.04 -10.08 -14.24
C ILE A 224 12.70 -9.71 -12.91
N SER A 225 13.72 -10.50 -12.55
CA SER A 225 14.48 -10.31 -11.32
C SER A 225 15.68 -9.39 -11.53
N PHE A 226 16.21 -8.84 -10.43
CA PHE A 226 17.23 -7.80 -10.44
C PHE A 226 16.81 -6.56 -11.25
N ALA A 227 15.55 -6.17 -11.12
CA ALA A 227 14.94 -5.11 -11.92
C ALA A 227 14.02 -4.20 -11.09
N GLU A 228 13.89 -2.95 -11.53
CA GLU A 228 13.08 -1.94 -10.87
C GLU A 228 12.16 -1.25 -11.87
N VAL A 229 10.94 -0.92 -11.45
CA VAL A 229 10.04 -0.07 -12.23
C VAL A 229 10.50 1.37 -12.12
N LYS A 230 10.78 2.02 -13.26
CA LYS A 230 11.27 3.41 -13.32
C LYS A 230 10.18 4.40 -13.73
N GLU A 231 9.32 4.00 -14.67
CA GLU A 231 8.25 4.87 -15.17
C GLU A 231 6.94 4.08 -15.29
N VAL A 232 5.83 4.72 -14.94
CA VAL A 232 4.47 4.19 -15.17
C VAL A 232 3.63 5.31 -15.78
N HIS A 233 3.22 5.10 -17.02
CA HIS A 233 2.35 6.03 -17.76
C HIS A 233 1.00 5.39 -18.03
N GLY A 234 -0.01 6.21 -18.34
CA GLY A 234 -1.33 5.74 -18.75
C GLY A 234 -2.37 5.61 -17.63
N TYR A 235 -3.26 4.64 -17.77
CA TYR A 235 -4.46 4.51 -16.94
C TYR A 235 -4.94 3.06 -16.86
N ILE A 236 -5.92 2.79 -15.98
CA ILE A 236 -6.51 1.45 -15.84
C ILE A 236 -6.80 0.82 -17.20
N GLY A 237 -6.26 -0.38 -17.40
CA GLY A 237 -6.39 -1.13 -18.64
C GLY A 237 -5.33 -0.86 -19.70
N ASN A 238 -4.58 0.25 -19.62
CA ASN A 238 -3.64 0.71 -20.64
C ASN A 238 -2.44 1.41 -19.98
N PHE A 239 -1.71 0.68 -19.15
CA PHE A 239 -0.47 1.19 -18.53
C PHE A 239 0.74 0.79 -19.37
N SER A 240 1.56 1.78 -19.73
CA SER A 240 2.90 1.59 -20.28
C SER A 240 3.90 1.68 -19.13
N VAL A 241 4.65 0.62 -18.89
CA VAL A 241 5.60 0.53 -17.78
C VAL A 241 7.01 0.32 -18.30
N VAL A 242 7.93 1.15 -17.82
CA VAL A 242 9.36 1.05 -18.10
C VAL A 242 10.04 0.38 -16.91
N ILE A 243 10.67 -0.76 -17.16
CA ILE A 243 11.42 -1.54 -16.20
C ILE A 243 12.90 -1.44 -16.55
N GLU A 244 13.72 -1.11 -15.56
CA GLU A 244 15.17 -1.12 -15.65
C GLU A 244 15.70 -2.42 -15.03
N LYS A 245 16.24 -3.31 -15.86
CA LYS A 245 16.88 -4.55 -15.42
C LYS A 245 18.38 -4.33 -15.28
N LYS A 246 18.88 -4.48 -14.06
CA LYS A 246 20.28 -4.27 -13.72
C LYS A 246 21.14 -5.39 -14.31
N PRO A 247 22.38 -5.08 -14.74
CA PRO A 247 23.29 -6.10 -15.23
C PRO A 247 23.75 -6.99 -14.06
N ARG A 248 23.52 -8.29 -14.18
CA ARG A 248 24.10 -9.29 -13.26
C ARG A 248 25.59 -9.49 -13.51
N TYR A 249 26.06 -9.04 -14.66
CA TYR A 249 27.32 -9.40 -15.31
C TYR A 249 27.47 -10.91 -15.51
N VAL A 250 26.32 -11.58 -15.63
CA VAL A 250 26.16 -13.02 -15.82
C VAL A 250 24.93 -13.22 -16.70
N LYS A 251 25.08 -13.93 -17.81
CA LYS A 251 24.01 -14.34 -18.72
C LYS A 251 23.16 -15.41 -18.06
N GLU A 252 21.90 -15.08 -17.79
CA GLU A 252 20.98 -15.92 -17.00
C GLU A 252 20.69 -17.26 -17.69
N GLU A 253 20.57 -17.24 -19.02
CA GLU A 253 20.28 -18.39 -19.86
C GLU A 253 21.44 -19.40 -19.98
N GLU A 254 22.68 -18.96 -19.72
CA GLU A 254 23.88 -19.81 -19.74
C GLU A 254 24.29 -20.26 -18.32
N CYS A 255 23.91 -19.49 -17.30
CA CYS A 255 24.28 -19.76 -15.91
C CYS A 255 23.54 -20.97 -15.35
N THR A 256 24.28 -21.91 -14.75
CA THR A 256 23.69 -23.07 -14.06
C THR A 256 23.62 -22.89 -12.54
N GLY A 257 24.09 -21.75 -12.02
CA GLY A 257 24.16 -21.50 -10.58
C GLY A 257 25.07 -22.48 -9.81
N CYS A 258 26.16 -22.98 -10.41
CA CYS A 258 27.04 -23.96 -9.77
C CYS A 258 27.89 -23.40 -8.61
N GLY A 259 28.10 -22.08 -8.56
CA GLY A 259 28.86 -21.42 -7.49
C GLY A 259 30.38 -21.37 -7.68
N SER A 260 30.95 -22.00 -8.73
CA SER A 260 32.40 -22.03 -8.96
C SER A 260 33.03 -20.64 -9.08
N CYS A 261 32.31 -19.65 -9.62
CA CYS A 261 32.76 -18.27 -9.68
C CYS A 261 32.94 -17.62 -8.30
N SER A 262 32.12 -18.02 -7.33
CA SER A 262 32.20 -17.53 -5.95
C SER A 262 33.43 -18.12 -5.25
N GLU A 263 33.73 -19.40 -5.46
CA GLU A 263 34.86 -20.09 -4.81
C GLU A 263 36.22 -19.46 -5.13
N VAL A 264 36.39 -18.94 -6.35
CA VAL A 264 37.64 -18.31 -6.80
C VAL A 264 37.69 -16.80 -6.54
N CYS A 265 36.59 -16.17 -6.12
CA CYS A 265 36.53 -14.74 -5.91
C CYS A 265 37.35 -14.34 -4.66
N PRO A 266 38.35 -13.44 -4.79
CA PRO A 266 39.21 -13.06 -3.67
C PRO A 266 38.59 -11.99 -2.77
N ILE A 267 37.49 -11.35 -3.19
CA ILE A 267 36.85 -10.26 -2.45
C ILE A 267 35.69 -10.79 -1.62
N GLU A 268 35.66 -10.40 -0.36
CA GLU A 268 34.54 -10.61 0.56
C GLU A 268 33.86 -9.28 0.88
N MET A 269 32.54 -9.32 1.00
CA MET A 269 31.68 -8.19 1.31
C MET A 269 30.57 -8.62 2.28
N PRO A 270 30.03 -7.72 3.10
CA PRO A 270 28.89 -8.02 3.96
C PRO A 270 27.71 -8.54 3.13
N ASN A 271 27.14 -9.68 3.53
CA ASN A 271 25.99 -10.26 2.83
C ASN A 271 24.70 -9.53 3.21
N TYR A 272 24.07 -8.87 2.25
CA TYR A 272 22.78 -8.21 2.47
C TYR A 272 21.69 -9.18 2.94
N PHE A 273 21.70 -10.43 2.43
CA PHE A 273 20.71 -11.44 2.79
C PHE A 273 20.88 -11.93 4.24
N ASP A 274 22.09 -11.85 4.76
CA ASP A 274 22.40 -12.18 6.16
C ASP A 274 22.36 -10.96 7.09
N GLU A 275 21.80 -9.84 6.65
CA GLU A 275 21.75 -8.58 7.40
C GLU A 275 23.14 -8.12 7.88
N GLY A 276 24.19 -8.40 7.09
CA GLY A 276 25.57 -8.08 7.43
C GLY A 276 26.22 -9.00 8.48
N MET A 277 25.49 -9.99 9.01
CA MET A 277 26.04 -10.98 9.95
C MET A 277 26.96 -12.01 9.28
N GLY A 278 26.76 -12.23 7.98
CA GLY A 278 27.57 -13.08 7.13
C GLY A 278 28.39 -12.27 6.13
N MET A 279 29.44 -12.89 5.60
CA MET A 279 30.18 -12.38 4.45
C MET A 279 29.84 -13.21 3.21
N VAL A 280 29.79 -12.56 2.06
CA VAL A 280 29.64 -13.20 0.75
C VAL A 280 30.71 -12.67 -0.20
N LYS A 281 30.92 -13.34 -1.33
CA LYS A 281 31.90 -12.94 -2.34
C LYS A 281 31.34 -11.87 -3.27
N ALA A 282 32.20 -11.11 -3.95
CA ALA A 282 31.73 -10.14 -4.95
C ALA A 282 31.01 -10.83 -6.13
N ALA A 283 31.41 -12.04 -6.52
CA ALA A 283 30.62 -12.93 -7.37
C ALA A 283 29.87 -13.92 -6.47
N TYR A 284 28.53 -13.88 -6.46
CA TYR A 284 27.74 -14.62 -5.48
C TYR A 284 26.42 -15.17 -6.01
N ILE A 285 25.85 -16.10 -5.25
CA ILE A 285 24.45 -16.53 -5.34
C ILE A 285 23.80 -16.06 -4.03
N PRO A 286 22.64 -15.36 -4.05
CA PRO A 286 22.07 -14.72 -2.86
C PRO A 286 21.89 -15.67 -1.66
N PHE A 287 21.34 -16.85 -1.91
CA PHE A 287 21.20 -17.93 -0.93
C PHE A 287 21.02 -19.27 -1.67
N PRO A 288 21.21 -20.44 -1.03
CA PRO A 288 21.28 -21.73 -1.73
C PRO A 288 20.02 -22.13 -2.49
N GLN A 289 18.84 -21.66 -2.07
CA GLN A 289 17.56 -21.95 -2.72
C GLN A 289 17.01 -20.74 -3.52
N ALA A 290 17.90 -19.84 -3.96
CA ALA A 290 17.54 -18.67 -4.75
C ALA A 290 16.82 -19.03 -6.05
N VAL A 291 15.86 -18.18 -6.43
CA VAL A 291 15.10 -18.30 -7.67
C VAL A 291 15.02 -16.92 -8.34
N PRO A 292 15.53 -16.75 -9.57
CA PRO A 292 16.27 -17.73 -10.35
C PRO A 292 17.59 -18.14 -9.66
N LEU A 293 18.02 -19.38 -9.88
CA LEU A 293 19.30 -19.87 -9.38
C LEU A 293 20.42 -19.39 -10.32
N CYS A 294 20.79 -18.12 -10.20
CA CYS A 294 21.80 -17.46 -11.02
C CYS A 294 22.81 -16.71 -10.17
N ALA A 295 24.08 -16.74 -10.58
CA ALA A 295 25.11 -15.90 -9.98
C ALA A 295 24.90 -14.42 -10.35
N THR A 296 25.44 -13.53 -9.53
CA THR A 296 25.46 -12.07 -9.73
C THR A 296 26.83 -11.55 -9.31
N ILE A 297 27.38 -10.58 -10.04
CA ILE A 297 28.62 -9.91 -9.68
C ILE A 297 28.28 -8.50 -9.20
N ASP A 298 28.71 -8.16 -7.99
CA ASP A 298 28.60 -6.81 -7.46
C ASP A 298 29.80 -5.96 -7.90
N LYS A 299 29.57 -5.00 -8.79
CA LYS A 299 30.63 -4.11 -9.30
C LYS A 299 31.10 -3.06 -8.30
N ASP A 300 30.37 -2.80 -7.21
CA ASP A 300 30.85 -1.90 -6.17
C ASP A 300 32.02 -2.51 -5.38
N TYR A 301 32.14 -3.85 -5.40
CA TYR A 301 33.21 -4.60 -4.73
C TYR A 301 34.15 -5.34 -5.70
N CYS A 302 33.71 -5.65 -6.92
CA CYS A 302 34.52 -6.37 -7.91
C CYS A 302 35.78 -5.60 -8.29
N ILE A 303 36.93 -6.27 -8.25
CA ILE A 303 38.24 -5.71 -8.65
C ILE A 303 38.66 -6.09 -10.08
N GLU A 304 37.75 -6.65 -10.88
CA GLU A 304 37.99 -7.05 -12.28
C GLU A 304 39.22 -7.94 -12.47
N CYS A 305 39.46 -8.89 -11.55
CA CYS A 305 40.56 -9.85 -11.66
C CYS A 305 40.31 -10.98 -12.68
N HIS A 306 39.07 -11.09 -13.19
CA HIS A 306 38.61 -12.10 -14.16
C HIS A 306 38.82 -13.58 -13.78
N LEU A 307 39.10 -13.89 -12.51
CA LEU A 307 39.22 -15.29 -12.05
C LEU A 307 37.90 -16.06 -12.19
N CYS A 308 36.77 -15.38 -11.97
CA CYS A 308 35.44 -15.97 -12.13
C CYS A 308 35.16 -16.39 -13.59
N ASP A 309 35.66 -15.63 -14.57
CA ASP A 309 35.51 -15.93 -16.00
C ASP A 309 36.29 -17.20 -16.38
N GLN A 310 37.55 -17.28 -15.93
CA GLN A 310 38.43 -18.43 -16.20
C GLN A 310 37.88 -19.77 -15.69
N ILE A 311 37.10 -19.77 -14.60
CA ILE A 311 36.51 -20.98 -14.03
C ILE A 311 35.10 -21.27 -14.56
N CYS A 312 34.47 -20.34 -15.27
CA CYS A 312 33.11 -20.50 -15.77
C CYS A 312 33.10 -21.37 -17.04
N GLU A 313 32.91 -22.68 -16.89
CA GLU A 313 32.87 -23.62 -18.03
C GLU A 313 31.78 -23.30 -19.07
N ARG A 314 30.72 -22.60 -18.66
CA ARG A 314 29.61 -22.21 -19.53
C ARG A 314 29.85 -20.92 -20.31
N GLY A 315 30.88 -20.14 -19.96
CA GLY A 315 31.11 -18.82 -20.55
C GLY A 315 30.01 -17.79 -20.23
N ALA A 316 29.30 -18.00 -19.12
CA ALA A 316 28.14 -17.19 -18.74
C ALA A 316 28.50 -15.81 -18.18
N ILE A 317 29.76 -15.56 -17.81
CA ILE A 317 30.17 -14.28 -17.24
C ILE A 317 30.34 -13.24 -18.35
N ASP A 318 29.76 -12.07 -18.14
CA ASP A 318 29.79 -10.96 -19.07
C ASP A 318 29.99 -9.65 -18.30
N HIS A 319 31.25 -9.25 -18.13
CA HIS A 319 31.60 -8.02 -17.41
C HIS A 319 31.14 -6.74 -18.13
N ASP A 320 30.83 -6.83 -19.42
CA ASP A 320 30.41 -5.70 -20.25
C ASP A 320 28.88 -5.61 -20.37
N GLN A 321 28.14 -6.48 -19.66
CA GLN A 321 26.68 -6.42 -19.62
C GLN A 321 26.21 -5.04 -19.16
N GLU A 322 25.38 -4.40 -19.98
CA GLU A 322 24.76 -3.11 -19.68
C GLU A 322 23.36 -3.29 -19.09
N THR A 323 22.87 -2.23 -18.45
CA THR A 323 21.48 -2.14 -17.99
C THR A 323 20.51 -2.26 -19.16
N GLU A 324 19.50 -3.11 -19.02
CA GLU A 324 18.47 -3.32 -20.03
C GLU A 324 17.19 -2.53 -19.67
N ARG A 325 16.63 -1.82 -20.65
CA ARG A 325 15.35 -1.11 -20.51
C ARG A 325 14.25 -1.92 -21.20
N ILE A 326 13.30 -2.43 -20.41
CA ILE A 326 12.18 -3.26 -20.86
C ILE A 326 10.91 -2.42 -20.79
N GLU A 327 10.18 -2.33 -21.90
CA GLU A 327 8.88 -1.64 -21.96
C GLU A 327 7.76 -2.69 -22.08
N ILE A 328 6.79 -2.63 -21.17
CA ILE A 328 5.64 -3.53 -21.16
C ILE A 328 4.32 -2.76 -21.09
N GLU A 329 3.29 -3.35 -21.68
CA GLU A 329 1.90 -2.87 -21.56
C GLU A 329 1.13 -3.80 -20.63
N VAL A 330 0.41 -3.23 -19.65
CA VAL A 330 -0.40 -3.99 -18.69
C VAL A 330 -1.73 -3.31 -18.39
N GLY A 331 -2.75 -4.10 -18.06
CA GLY A 331 -4.06 -3.59 -17.67
C GLY A 331 -4.16 -3.24 -16.20
N THR A 332 -3.44 -3.96 -15.34
CA THR A 332 -3.47 -3.77 -13.88
C THR A 332 -2.11 -3.94 -13.23
N ILE A 333 -1.91 -3.27 -12.09
CA ILE A 333 -0.67 -3.27 -11.31
C ILE A 333 -0.97 -3.65 -9.85
N ILE A 334 -0.20 -4.57 -9.27
CA ILE A 334 -0.23 -4.91 -7.85
C ILE A 334 1.13 -4.54 -7.22
N VAL A 335 1.10 -3.70 -6.20
CA VAL A 335 2.31 -3.30 -5.45
C VAL A 335 2.44 -4.16 -4.18
N ALA A 336 3.50 -4.97 -4.14
CA ALA A 336 3.77 -5.97 -3.11
C ALA A 336 5.22 -5.90 -2.57
N THR A 337 5.76 -4.68 -2.48
CA THR A 337 7.19 -4.41 -2.19
C THR A 337 7.65 -4.71 -0.76
N GLY A 338 6.74 -5.17 0.12
CA GLY A 338 7.12 -5.65 1.44
C GLY A 338 7.52 -4.53 2.41
N TYR A 339 8.64 -4.73 3.12
CA TYR A 339 9.11 -3.88 4.21
C TYR A 339 10.61 -4.04 4.47
N ASP A 340 11.17 -3.07 5.20
CA ASP A 340 12.48 -3.16 5.83
C ASP A 340 12.38 -3.22 7.36
N PRO A 341 13.28 -3.94 8.05
CA PRO A 341 13.36 -3.88 9.50
C PRO A 341 13.73 -2.46 9.94
N TYR A 342 13.13 -1.99 11.04
CA TYR A 342 13.52 -0.72 11.61
C TYR A 342 14.99 -0.75 12.04
N ASN A 343 15.80 0.17 11.53
CA ASN A 343 17.17 0.38 12.00
C ASN A 343 17.16 1.07 13.39
N PRO A 344 17.62 0.41 14.47
CA PRO A 344 17.58 0.95 15.82
C PRO A 344 18.83 1.77 16.21
N THR A 345 19.75 2.04 15.29
CA THR A 345 21.01 2.79 15.52
C THR A 345 20.81 4.10 16.29
N GLU A 346 19.77 4.87 15.94
CA GLU A 346 19.49 6.15 16.61
C GLU A 346 18.86 6.01 18.01
N LYS A 347 18.41 4.81 18.41
CA LYS A 347 17.98 4.53 19.78
C LYS A 347 19.17 4.18 20.66
N LYS A 348 20.01 5.20 20.90
CA LYS A 348 21.27 5.09 21.67
C LYS A 348 21.07 4.48 23.06
N GLU A 349 19.89 4.64 23.65
CA GLU A 349 19.56 4.01 24.93
C GLU A 349 19.61 2.47 24.89
N TYR A 350 19.52 1.85 23.72
CA TYR A 350 19.60 0.39 23.54
C TYR A 350 20.95 -0.10 23.03
N SER A 351 21.94 0.78 22.84
CA SER A 351 23.34 0.43 22.58
C SER A 351 23.58 -0.47 21.36
N TYR A 352 22.67 -0.47 20.37
CA TYR A 352 22.81 -1.30 19.16
C TYR A 352 24.09 -1.01 18.36
N ALA A 353 24.40 0.27 18.16
CA ALA A 353 25.60 0.66 17.43
C ALA A 353 26.91 0.48 18.22
N ASP A 354 26.81 0.45 19.55
CA ASP A 354 27.95 0.50 20.46
C ASP A 354 28.31 -0.88 21.07
N ALA A 355 27.45 -1.89 20.90
CA ALA A 355 27.59 -3.20 21.55
C ALA A 355 27.36 -4.36 20.58
N GLN A 356 28.38 -5.21 20.40
CA GLN A 356 28.34 -6.31 19.44
C GLN A 356 27.29 -7.38 19.78
N ASN A 357 26.98 -7.57 21.07
CA ASN A 357 25.99 -8.55 21.54
C ASN A 357 24.55 -8.01 21.56
N VAL A 358 24.31 -6.78 21.07
CA VAL A 358 22.97 -6.25 20.83
C VAL A 358 22.65 -6.41 19.35
N ILE A 359 21.73 -7.32 19.03
CA ILE A 359 21.35 -7.63 17.64
C ILE A 359 19.87 -7.36 17.39
N THR A 360 19.46 -7.24 16.14
CA THR A 360 18.05 -7.17 15.76
C THR A 360 17.40 -8.55 15.67
N GLY A 361 16.07 -8.57 15.72
CA GLY A 361 15.31 -9.80 15.51
C GLY A 361 15.56 -10.46 14.15
N LEU A 362 15.85 -9.68 13.10
CA LEU A 362 16.13 -10.23 11.77
C LEU A 362 17.57 -10.75 11.66
N GLU A 363 18.54 -10.10 12.28
CA GLU A 363 19.90 -10.64 12.43
C GLU A 363 19.87 -12.00 13.16
N LEU A 364 19.08 -12.12 14.23
CA LEU A 364 18.89 -13.39 14.93
C LEU A 364 18.27 -14.46 14.02
N GLU A 365 17.31 -14.12 13.16
CA GLU A 365 16.77 -15.08 12.17
C GLU A 365 17.88 -15.63 11.28
N ARG A 366 18.84 -14.79 10.89
CA ARG A 366 19.98 -15.23 10.07
C ARG A 366 20.92 -16.14 10.86
N LEU A 367 21.19 -15.84 12.14
CA LEU A 367 22.02 -16.71 12.98
C LEU A 367 21.37 -18.07 13.28
N ILE A 368 20.06 -18.09 13.53
CA ILE A 368 19.34 -19.32 13.89
C ILE A 368 18.96 -20.17 12.67
N ASN A 369 18.99 -19.59 11.47
CA ASN A 369 18.70 -20.31 10.23
C ASN A 369 19.79 -21.33 9.92
N ALA A 370 19.38 -22.57 9.63
CA ALA A 370 20.31 -23.67 9.32
C ALA A 370 21.22 -23.40 8.11
N SER A 371 20.76 -22.60 7.14
CA SER A 371 21.53 -22.14 5.97
C SER A 371 22.10 -20.72 6.14
N GLY A 372 22.05 -20.17 7.36
CA GLY A 372 22.63 -18.88 7.70
C GLY A 372 24.13 -18.95 8.02
N PRO A 373 24.78 -17.81 8.29
CA PRO A 373 26.24 -17.70 8.40
C PRO A 373 26.85 -18.52 9.54
N THR A 374 26.08 -18.84 10.59
CA THR A 374 26.52 -19.65 11.72
C THR A 374 26.02 -21.09 11.68
N MET A 375 25.38 -21.51 10.57
CA MET A 375 24.81 -22.83 10.35
C MET A 375 23.78 -23.23 11.43
N GLY A 376 22.87 -22.31 11.75
CA GLY A 376 21.80 -22.50 12.74
C GLY A 376 22.23 -22.40 14.20
N ARG A 377 23.48 -22.01 14.47
CA ARG A 377 23.97 -21.81 15.83
C ARG A 377 23.80 -20.35 16.24
N VAL A 378 23.14 -20.13 17.37
CA VAL A 378 23.03 -18.80 17.97
C VAL A 378 24.32 -18.49 18.73
N LEU A 379 25.21 -17.75 18.09
CA LEU A 379 26.52 -17.39 18.62
C LEU A 379 26.57 -15.89 18.93
N LYS A 380 27.23 -15.51 20.02
CA LYS A 380 27.51 -14.13 20.37
C LYS A 380 28.46 -13.51 19.35
N PRO A 381 28.13 -12.37 18.73
CA PRO A 381 29.01 -11.73 17.74
C PRO A 381 30.38 -11.34 18.31
N SER A 382 30.46 -11.04 19.62
CA SER A 382 31.70 -10.61 20.28
C SER A 382 32.80 -11.68 20.36
N ASP A 383 32.45 -12.92 20.69
CA ASP A 383 33.41 -13.98 21.00
C ASP A 383 33.10 -15.34 20.36
N GLY A 384 32.00 -15.46 19.63
CA GLY A 384 31.55 -16.70 18.99
C GLY A 384 31.04 -17.77 19.95
N GLY A 385 30.91 -17.48 21.24
CA GLY A 385 30.36 -18.39 22.25
C GLY A 385 28.83 -18.45 22.23
N HIS A 386 28.25 -19.52 22.76
CA HIS A 386 26.80 -19.62 22.94
C HIS A 386 26.32 -18.73 24.10
N PRO A 387 25.27 -17.91 23.93
CA PRO A 387 24.71 -17.14 25.03
C PRO A 387 23.99 -18.06 26.01
N LYS A 388 24.26 -17.95 27.32
CA LYS A 388 23.52 -18.66 28.37
C LYS A 388 22.27 -17.90 28.80
N SER A 389 22.21 -16.62 28.49
CA SER A 389 21.10 -15.74 28.81
C SER A 389 20.82 -14.76 27.67
N VAL A 390 19.56 -14.71 27.22
CA VAL A 390 19.09 -13.86 26.12
C VAL A 390 17.88 -13.04 26.56
N ALA A 391 17.88 -11.75 26.26
CA ALA A 391 16.72 -10.90 26.47
C ALA A 391 16.18 -10.32 25.16
N PHE A 392 14.87 -10.41 24.95
CA PHE A 392 14.18 -9.70 23.88
C PHE A 392 13.60 -8.39 24.40
N ILE A 393 13.74 -7.32 23.62
CA ILE A 393 13.11 -6.02 23.88
C ILE A 393 12.03 -5.78 22.85
N GLN A 394 10.76 -5.75 23.29
CA GLN A 394 9.62 -5.53 22.40
C GLN A 394 9.44 -4.06 22.02
N CYS A 395 8.74 -3.85 20.90
CA CYS A 395 8.33 -2.52 20.41
C CYS A 395 9.49 -1.58 20.07
N VAL A 396 10.64 -2.10 19.64
CA VAL A 396 11.75 -1.27 19.16
C VAL A 396 11.37 -0.70 17.79
N GLY A 397 11.27 0.63 17.65
CA GLY A 397 10.79 1.24 16.40
C GLY A 397 9.28 1.19 16.17
N SER A 398 8.48 0.97 17.22
CA SER A 398 7.01 0.90 17.13
C SER A 398 6.37 1.31 18.44
N ARG A 399 5.14 1.84 18.37
CA ARG A 399 4.44 2.41 19.53
C ARG A 399 5.32 3.42 20.27
N ASP A 400 6.08 4.19 19.51
CA ASP A 400 7.05 5.17 20.02
C ASP A 400 6.79 6.52 19.35
N GLU A 401 6.13 7.41 20.09
CA GLU A 401 5.81 8.75 19.61
C GLU A 401 7.04 9.63 19.44
N GLN A 402 8.13 9.37 20.17
CA GLN A 402 9.35 10.20 20.15
C GLN A 402 10.04 10.15 18.79
N ILE A 403 9.84 9.05 18.05
CA ILE A 403 10.39 8.83 16.70
C ILE A 403 9.30 8.85 15.62
N GLY A 404 8.09 9.34 15.94
CA GLY A 404 6.97 9.43 15.00
C GLY A 404 6.33 8.10 14.61
N LYS A 405 6.70 6.97 15.23
CA LYS A 405 6.19 5.62 14.89
C LYS A 405 5.15 5.14 15.89
N LYS A 406 3.98 5.78 15.85
CA LYS A 406 2.87 5.53 16.79
C LYS A 406 2.19 4.16 16.61
N TYR A 407 2.35 3.55 15.44
CA TYR A 407 1.70 2.28 15.08
C TYR A 407 2.36 1.05 15.73
N CYS A 408 1.65 -0.07 15.70
CA CYS A 408 2.18 -1.37 16.10
C CYS A 408 2.61 -2.18 14.88
N SER A 409 3.79 -2.79 14.93
CA SER A 409 4.32 -3.63 13.85
C SER A 409 3.71 -5.03 13.76
N ARG A 410 2.72 -5.36 14.61
CA ARG A 410 1.89 -6.58 14.64
C ARG A 410 2.61 -7.93 14.83
N VAL A 411 3.79 -8.15 14.27
CA VAL A 411 4.47 -9.46 14.24
C VAL A 411 5.52 -9.65 15.35
N CYS A 412 6.02 -8.56 15.94
CA CYS A 412 7.17 -8.60 16.84
C CYS A 412 6.96 -9.37 18.14
N CYS A 413 5.73 -9.40 18.68
CA CYS A 413 5.43 -10.28 19.82
C CYS A 413 5.58 -11.75 19.43
N MET A 414 5.07 -12.13 18.26
CA MET A 414 5.04 -13.51 17.82
C MET A 414 6.42 -14.01 17.41
N TYR A 415 7.19 -13.25 16.62
CA TYR A 415 8.52 -13.72 16.23
C TYR A 415 9.48 -13.77 17.43
N ALA A 416 9.34 -12.88 18.42
CA ALA A 416 10.18 -12.92 19.62
C ALA A 416 9.94 -14.20 20.41
N MET A 417 8.67 -14.56 20.64
CA MET A 417 8.31 -15.83 21.27
C MET A 417 8.77 -17.03 20.43
N LYS A 418 8.63 -16.94 19.10
CA LYS A 418 9.10 -17.98 18.17
C LYS A 418 10.59 -18.21 18.29
N ASN A 419 11.40 -17.16 18.16
CA ASN A 419 12.85 -17.26 18.23
C ASN A 419 13.32 -17.63 19.64
N ALA A 420 12.62 -17.20 20.70
CA ALA A 420 12.90 -17.65 22.06
C ALA A 420 12.72 -19.18 22.23
N GLN A 421 11.64 -19.75 21.68
CA GLN A 421 11.44 -21.20 21.67
C GLN A 421 12.54 -21.91 20.86
N LEU A 422 12.91 -21.36 19.70
CA LEU A 422 13.96 -21.95 18.87
C LEU A 422 15.34 -21.90 19.53
N ILE A 423 15.68 -20.81 20.22
CA ILE A 423 16.93 -20.72 21.00
C ILE A 423 16.97 -21.85 22.02
N MET A 424 15.89 -22.06 22.77
CA MET A 424 15.80 -23.12 23.78
C MET A 424 15.72 -24.53 23.19
N ASP A 425 15.19 -24.72 21.98
CA ASP A 425 15.22 -26.01 21.29
C ASP A 425 16.67 -26.39 20.88
N HIS A 426 17.50 -25.41 20.48
CA HIS A 426 18.89 -25.64 20.10
C HIS A 426 19.83 -25.68 21.31
N GLU A 427 19.59 -24.82 22.29
CA GLU A 427 20.41 -24.62 23.50
C GLU A 427 19.52 -24.65 24.75
N PRO A 428 19.14 -25.84 25.25
CA PRO A 428 18.13 -26.01 26.31
C PRO A 428 18.44 -25.35 27.66
N ASP A 429 19.71 -25.09 27.94
CA ASP A 429 20.17 -24.45 29.18
C ASP A 429 20.10 -22.90 29.11
N THR A 430 19.69 -22.34 27.96
CA THR A 430 19.62 -20.89 27.76
C THR A 430 18.41 -20.29 28.47
N GLU A 431 18.64 -19.33 29.36
CA GLU A 431 17.55 -18.55 29.95
C GLU A 431 17.11 -17.44 29.01
N VAL A 432 15.81 -17.39 28.66
CA VAL A 432 15.26 -16.33 27.80
C VAL A 432 14.23 -15.48 28.56
N ALA A 433 14.36 -14.17 28.43
CA ALA A 433 13.39 -13.19 28.94
C ALA A 433 12.86 -12.29 27.81
N ILE A 434 11.58 -11.91 27.88
CA ILE A 434 10.93 -11.00 26.94
C ILE A 434 10.40 -9.79 27.70
N TYR A 435 10.96 -8.61 27.44
CA TYR A 435 10.54 -7.32 27.98
C TYR A 435 9.47 -6.69 27.09
N TYR A 436 8.25 -6.54 27.62
CA TYR A 436 7.09 -6.16 26.82
C TYR A 436 6.17 -5.14 27.50
N MET A 437 5.32 -4.49 26.71
CA MET A 437 4.20 -3.67 27.22
C MET A 437 2.91 -4.49 27.23
N ASP A 438 2.55 -5.03 26.07
CA ASP A 438 1.41 -5.91 25.85
C ASP A 438 1.82 -7.03 24.90
N ILE A 439 1.46 -8.28 25.21
CA ILE A 439 1.60 -9.39 24.27
C ILE A 439 0.42 -9.34 23.30
N ARG A 440 0.73 -9.27 22.00
CA ARG A 440 -0.28 -9.18 20.93
C ARG A 440 -0.33 -10.48 20.14
N ALA A 441 -0.89 -11.51 20.76
CA ALA A 441 -1.07 -12.85 20.21
C ALA A 441 -2.49 -13.03 19.64
N PHE A 442 -2.84 -12.26 18.60
CA PHE A 442 -4.24 -12.07 18.16
C PHE A 442 -4.70 -13.00 17.02
N GLY A 443 -3.80 -13.69 16.34
CA GLY A 443 -4.11 -14.63 15.26
C GLY A 443 -4.61 -15.99 15.77
N LYS A 444 -5.12 -16.83 14.86
CA LYS A 444 -5.56 -18.19 15.21
C LYS A 444 -4.39 -19.02 15.72
N GLY A 445 -4.49 -19.56 16.93
CA GLY A 445 -3.42 -20.35 17.56
C GLY A 445 -2.33 -19.51 18.24
N PHE A 446 -2.42 -18.17 18.22
CA PHE A 446 -1.35 -17.32 18.72
C PHE A 446 -1.33 -17.26 20.25
N GLU A 447 -2.50 -17.21 20.90
CA GLU A 447 -2.60 -17.24 22.35
C GLU A 447 -2.11 -18.60 22.90
N GLU A 448 -2.45 -19.69 22.22
CA GLU A 448 -1.95 -21.03 22.55
C GLU A 448 -0.43 -21.12 22.37
N PHE A 449 0.12 -20.46 21.35
CA PHE A 449 1.55 -20.35 21.14
C PHE A 449 2.24 -19.52 22.24
N TYR A 450 1.63 -18.42 22.67
CA TYR A 450 2.10 -17.64 23.82
C TYR A 450 2.08 -18.48 25.10
N ARG A 451 0.97 -19.16 25.41
CA ARG A 451 0.88 -20.06 26.57
C ARG A 451 1.92 -21.17 26.52
N THR A 452 2.14 -21.77 25.34
CA THR A 452 3.19 -22.79 25.15
C THR A 452 4.58 -22.22 25.43
N SER A 453 4.86 -20.98 25.02
CA SER A 453 6.12 -20.27 25.31
C SER A 453 6.37 -20.16 26.82
N GLN A 454 5.32 -19.94 27.61
CA GLN A 454 5.41 -19.85 29.07
C GLN A 454 5.52 -21.23 29.73
N GLU A 455 4.58 -22.12 29.44
CA GLU A 455 4.38 -23.36 30.20
C GLU A 455 5.37 -24.46 29.82
N LYS A 456 5.67 -24.61 28.52
CA LYS A 456 6.56 -25.67 28.02
C LYS A 456 8.02 -25.22 28.03
N TYR A 457 8.27 -24.00 27.56
CA TYR A 457 9.62 -23.48 27.37
C TYR A 457 10.14 -22.69 28.58
N GLY A 458 9.27 -22.28 29.50
CA GLY A 458 9.70 -21.51 30.68
C GLY A 458 10.22 -20.10 30.34
N ILE A 459 9.85 -19.55 29.17
CA ILE A 459 10.26 -18.20 28.77
C ILE A 459 9.70 -17.19 29.78
N LYS A 460 10.58 -16.33 30.31
CA LYS A 460 10.21 -15.30 31.30
C LYS A 460 9.62 -14.09 30.58
N PHE A 461 8.48 -13.59 31.04
CA PHE A 461 7.83 -12.40 30.49
C PHE A 461 7.85 -11.28 31.53
N ILE A 462 8.55 -10.19 31.23
CA ILE A 462 8.70 -9.03 32.11
C ILE A 462 7.91 -7.88 31.53
N ARG A 463 6.83 -7.47 32.21
CA ARG A 463 5.99 -6.37 31.75
C ARG A 463 6.62 -5.04 32.11
N GLY A 464 7.52 -4.57 31.26
CA GLY A 464 8.24 -3.32 31.39
C GLY A 464 8.96 -2.98 30.10
N ARG A 465 8.73 -1.77 29.57
CA ARG A 465 9.54 -1.25 28.47
C ARG A 465 10.91 -0.85 29.04
N PRO A 466 12.03 -1.41 28.58
CA PRO A 466 13.34 -1.05 29.08
C PRO A 466 13.66 0.43 28.89
N ALA A 467 14.30 1.02 29.91
CA ALA A 467 14.79 2.40 29.89
C ALA A 467 16.12 2.49 29.14
N ASN A 468 17.04 1.56 29.38
CA ASN A 468 18.30 1.45 28.64
C ASN A 468 18.91 0.05 28.72
N VAL A 469 19.93 -0.17 27.88
CA VAL A 469 20.84 -1.32 27.86
C VAL A 469 22.26 -0.81 28.11
N LEU A 470 22.88 -1.23 29.21
CA LEU A 470 24.24 -0.86 29.58
C LEU A 470 25.21 -1.96 29.19
N VAL A 471 26.36 -1.58 28.61
CA VAL A 471 27.43 -2.51 28.23
C VAL A 471 28.41 -2.64 29.39
N ASN A 472 28.64 -3.86 29.86
CA ASN A 472 29.59 -4.15 30.93
C ASN A 472 31.01 -4.40 30.37
N PRO A 473 32.06 -4.29 31.20
CA PRO A 473 33.44 -4.54 30.76
C PRO A 473 33.72 -5.96 30.26
N ASP A 474 32.86 -6.93 30.56
CA ASP A 474 32.94 -8.33 30.13
C ASP A 474 32.05 -8.64 28.92
N GLU A 475 31.58 -7.61 28.21
CA GLU A 475 30.67 -7.68 27.06
C GLU A 475 29.26 -8.22 27.37
N THR A 476 28.93 -8.45 28.65
CA THR A 476 27.54 -8.70 29.07
C THR A 476 26.73 -7.41 29.08
N LEU A 477 25.40 -7.55 29.02
CA LEU A 477 24.47 -6.45 28.83
C LEU A 477 23.50 -6.36 30.01
N THR A 478 23.48 -5.24 30.72
CA THR A 478 22.51 -4.99 31.79
C THR A 478 21.29 -4.26 31.23
N ILE A 479 20.12 -4.87 31.34
CA ILE A 479 18.84 -4.22 31.00
C ILE A 479 18.26 -3.58 32.25
N ARG A 480 18.02 -2.27 32.21
CA ARG A 480 17.30 -1.54 33.25
C ARG A 480 15.85 -1.30 32.83
N ALA A 481 14.90 -1.86 33.58
CA ALA A 481 13.47 -1.70 33.29
C ALA A 481 12.65 -1.69 34.59
N GLU A 482 11.47 -1.07 34.56
CA GLU A 482 10.48 -1.26 35.62
C GLU A 482 9.64 -2.51 35.33
N ASP A 483 9.62 -3.48 36.24
CA ASP A 483 8.59 -4.51 36.23
C ASP A 483 7.30 -3.90 36.80
N SER A 484 6.39 -3.55 35.90
CA SER A 484 5.13 -2.89 36.25
C SER A 484 4.17 -3.78 37.04
N LEU A 485 4.34 -5.11 37.02
CA LEU A 485 3.51 -6.03 37.80
C LEU A 485 4.00 -6.13 39.26
N LEU A 486 5.30 -5.90 39.48
CA LEU A 486 5.90 -5.88 40.81
C LEU A 486 6.08 -4.46 41.39
N GLY A 487 5.97 -3.42 40.56
CA GLY A 487 6.22 -2.03 40.95
C GLY A 487 7.68 -1.77 41.35
N LYS A 488 8.63 -2.46 40.70
CA LYS A 488 10.06 -2.42 41.03
C LYS A 488 10.91 -2.18 39.81
N VAL A 489 11.96 -1.38 39.98
CA VAL A 489 13.05 -1.30 39.00
C VAL A 489 13.89 -2.56 39.10
N THR A 490 14.17 -3.15 37.94
CA THR A 490 14.97 -4.36 37.75
C THR A 490 16.20 -4.03 36.92
N GLU A 491 17.31 -4.66 37.27
CA GLU A 491 18.59 -4.60 36.56
C GLU A 491 19.10 -6.04 36.46
N TYR A 492 18.95 -6.64 35.27
CA TYR A 492 19.35 -8.03 35.00
C TYR A 492 20.39 -8.06 33.89
N ASN A 493 21.37 -8.95 34.03
CA ASN A 493 22.45 -9.14 33.06
C ASN A 493 22.10 -10.26 32.08
N TYR A 494 22.47 -10.06 30.83
CA TYR A 494 22.29 -11.00 29.73
C TYR A 494 23.55 -11.10 28.89
N ASP A 495 23.81 -12.25 28.29
CA ASP A 495 24.93 -12.43 27.38
C ASP A 495 24.64 -11.88 25.98
N MET A 496 23.35 -11.78 25.63
CA MET A 496 22.88 -11.24 24.35
C MET A 496 21.53 -10.53 24.52
N VAL A 497 21.35 -9.42 23.82
CA VAL A 497 20.07 -8.70 23.75
C VAL A 497 19.59 -8.66 22.31
N VAL A 498 18.33 -9.03 22.10
CA VAL A 498 17.67 -9.05 20.81
C VAL A 498 16.62 -7.95 20.78
N LEU A 499 16.82 -6.97 19.90
CA LEU A 499 15.89 -5.90 19.65
C LEU A 499 14.80 -6.39 18.71
N SER A 500 13.57 -6.51 19.23
CA SER A 500 12.41 -6.86 18.42
C SER A 500 11.95 -5.62 17.63
N VAL A 501 12.71 -5.32 16.57
CA VAL A 501 12.51 -4.20 15.65
C VAL A 501 11.18 -4.30 14.90
N GLY A 502 10.56 -3.13 14.71
CA GLY A 502 9.35 -2.96 13.94
C GLY A 502 9.58 -3.04 12.43
N LEU A 503 8.49 -2.93 11.67
CA LEU A 503 8.51 -2.90 10.22
C LEU A 503 8.37 -1.46 9.75
N THR A 504 9.13 -1.09 8.71
CA THR A 504 9.05 0.20 8.04
C THR A 504 8.87 0.02 6.53
N PRO A 505 8.30 1.01 5.83
CA PRO A 505 8.31 1.02 4.37
C PRO A 505 9.74 0.82 3.84
N PRO A 506 9.94 0.04 2.77
CA PRO A 506 11.27 -0.28 2.29
C PRO A 506 11.96 0.93 1.64
N GLU A 507 13.28 0.93 1.57
CA GLU A 507 14.04 1.95 0.85
C GLU A 507 13.64 2.01 -0.64
N GLY A 508 13.45 3.24 -1.14
CA GLY A 508 12.93 3.50 -2.50
C GLY A 508 11.40 3.45 -2.63
N SER A 509 10.67 3.09 -1.57
CA SER A 509 9.19 3.06 -1.62
C SER A 509 8.56 4.43 -1.89
N GLU A 510 9.19 5.53 -1.45
CA GLU A 510 8.69 6.88 -1.71
C GLU A 510 8.84 7.28 -3.19
N GLU A 511 9.95 6.92 -3.82
CA GLU A 511 10.16 7.12 -5.26
C GLU A 511 9.14 6.31 -6.06
N LEU A 512 8.99 5.02 -5.77
CA LEU A 512 7.99 4.17 -6.42
C LEU A 512 6.55 4.70 -6.22
N ARG A 513 6.23 5.19 -5.02
CA ARG A 513 4.92 5.80 -4.73
C ARG A 513 4.68 7.00 -5.65
N GLN A 514 5.68 7.84 -5.89
CA GLN A 514 5.58 8.99 -6.78
C GLN A 514 5.45 8.55 -8.24
N THR A 515 6.27 7.60 -8.68
CA THR A 515 6.22 7.03 -10.04
C THR A 515 4.83 6.48 -10.40
N ILE A 516 4.17 5.79 -9.48
CA ILE A 516 2.83 5.19 -9.71
C ILE A 516 1.70 6.18 -9.39
N GLY A 517 1.97 7.25 -8.63
CA GLY A 517 0.95 8.20 -8.18
C GLY A 517 0.07 7.68 -7.05
N LEU A 518 0.65 6.98 -6.06
CA LEU A 518 -0.07 6.41 -4.91
C LEU A 518 -0.10 7.34 -3.69
N SER A 519 -1.08 7.14 -2.80
CA SER A 519 -1.15 7.85 -1.50
C SER A 519 -0.48 7.06 -0.39
N LYS A 520 -0.09 7.76 0.69
CA LYS A 520 0.57 7.18 1.87
C LYS A 520 -0.24 7.47 3.14
N SER A 521 -0.36 6.47 4.00
CA SER A 521 -1.02 6.55 5.30
C SER A 521 -0.12 7.22 6.35
N ALA A 522 -0.69 7.61 7.49
CA ALA A 522 0.05 8.31 8.56
C ALA A 522 1.17 7.47 9.20
N ASP A 523 1.14 6.15 9.03
CA ASP A 523 2.18 5.21 9.45
C ASP A 523 3.32 5.05 8.42
N GLY A 524 3.22 5.71 7.27
CA GLY A 524 4.21 5.68 6.21
C GLY A 524 4.00 4.59 5.16
N PHE A 525 3.04 3.69 5.32
CA PHE A 525 2.75 2.64 4.35
C PHE A 525 1.79 3.12 3.26
N LEU A 526 1.64 2.36 2.17
CA LEU A 526 0.75 2.73 1.07
C LEU A 526 -0.71 2.67 1.51
N MET A 527 -1.48 3.69 1.14
CA MET A 527 -2.87 3.87 1.57
C MET A 527 -3.84 3.08 0.69
N GLU A 528 -4.66 2.24 1.31
CA GLU A 528 -5.80 1.60 0.66
C GLU A 528 -6.95 2.59 0.40
N ALA A 529 -7.82 2.28 -0.56
CA ALA A 529 -8.96 3.12 -0.93
C ALA A 529 -9.97 3.28 0.22
N HIS A 530 -10.25 2.19 0.94
CA HIS A 530 -11.07 2.22 2.15
C HIS A 530 -10.74 1.05 3.08
N PRO A 531 -10.48 1.27 4.39
CA PRO A 531 -9.99 0.25 5.32
C PRO A 531 -10.83 -1.02 5.43
N LYS A 532 -12.14 -0.95 5.13
CA LYS A 532 -13.07 -2.07 5.26
C LYS A 532 -13.71 -2.55 3.96
N LEU A 533 -13.88 -1.64 3.00
CA LEU A 533 -14.66 -1.93 1.79
C LEU A 533 -13.76 -2.29 0.61
N ARG A 534 -12.56 -1.70 0.58
CA ARG A 534 -11.59 -1.85 -0.50
C ARG A 534 -10.18 -1.89 0.11
N PRO A 535 -9.88 -2.90 0.96
CA PRO A 535 -8.63 -2.94 1.75
C PRO A 535 -7.37 -3.28 0.92
N VAL A 536 -7.55 -3.61 -0.37
CA VAL A 536 -6.46 -3.94 -1.31
C VAL A 536 -6.48 -3.06 -2.56
N ASP A 537 -7.50 -2.22 -2.74
CA ASP A 537 -7.52 -1.26 -3.85
C ASP A 537 -6.82 0.02 -3.41
N THR A 538 -6.32 0.80 -4.36
CA THR A 538 -5.88 2.18 -4.11
C THR A 538 -6.90 3.19 -4.65
N LEU A 539 -6.63 4.48 -4.44
CA LEU A 539 -7.40 5.56 -5.07
C LEU A 539 -7.09 5.70 -6.57
N THR A 540 -5.99 5.10 -7.03
CA THR A 540 -5.60 5.05 -8.42
C THR A 540 -6.18 3.78 -9.04
N ASP A 541 -7.18 3.93 -9.90
CA ASP A 541 -7.84 2.81 -10.53
C ASP A 541 -6.86 1.93 -11.31
N GLY A 542 -7.04 0.61 -11.22
CA GLY A 542 -6.16 -0.38 -11.83
C GLY A 542 -4.89 -0.67 -11.03
N VAL A 543 -4.66 0.03 -9.91
CA VAL A 543 -3.52 -0.21 -9.01
C VAL A 543 -3.99 -0.72 -7.64
N TYR A 544 -3.40 -1.82 -7.19
CA TYR A 544 -3.77 -2.56 -5.99
C TYR A 544 -2.56 -2.78 -5.06
N LEU A 545 -2.82 -3.14 -3.81
CA LEU A 545 -1.80 -3.38 -2.78
C LEU A 545 -1.87 -4.80 -2.25
N ALA A 546 -0.72 -5.41 -1.99
CA ALA A 546 -0.62 -6.70 -1.33
C ALA A 546 0.51 -6.75 -0.30
N GLY A 547 0.28 -7.49 0.79
CA GLY A 547 1.30 -7.73 1.80
C GLY A 547 1.66 -6.50 2.62
N VAL A 548 2.91 -6.46 3.10
CA VAL A 548 3.35 -5.45 4.08
C VAL A 548 3.47 -4.05 3.49
N ALA A 549 3.49 -3.91 2.16
CA ALA A 549 3.52 -2.61 1.48
C ALA A 549 2.32 -1.70 1.88
N GLN A 550 1.17 -2.31 2.20
CA GLN A 550 -0.02 -1.61 2.71
C GLN A 550 0.03 -1.34 4.23
N GLY A 551 0.81 -2.10 4.98
CA GLY A 551 0.93 -1.95 6.44
C GLY A 551 1.38 -3.24 7.12
N PRO A 552 1.89 -3.17 8.37
CA PRO A 552 2.40 -4.33 9.09
C PRO A 552 1.41 -5.51 9.15
N LYS A 553 1.88 -6.72 8.87
CA LYS A 553 1.10 -7.97 8.95
C LYS A 553 2.01 -9.20 8.90
N ASP A 554 1.47 -10.35 9.30
CA ASP A 554 2.17 -11.64 9.21
C ASP A 554 1.96 -12.33 7.85
N ILE A 555 2.57 -13.50 7.69
CA ILE A 555 2.56 -14.27 6.44
C ILE A 555 1.14 -14.70 6.04
N PRO A 556 0.32 -15.31 6.92
CA PRO A 556 -1.06 -15.68 6.56
C PRO A 556 -1.90 -14.51 6.06
N ASP A 557 -1.85 -13.37 6.76
CA ASP A 557 -2.58 -12.17 6.36
C ASP A 557 -2.05 -11.61 5.03
N ALA A 558 -0.73 -11.63 4.81
CA ALA A 558 -0.13 -11.18 3.56
C ALA A 558 -0.53 -12.04 2.36
N VAL A 559 -0.57 -13.37 2.54
CA VAL A 559 -1.02 -14.34 1.52
C VAL A 559 -2.51 -14.14 1.21
N ALA A 560 -3.36 -14.03 2.24
CA ALA A 560 -4.79 -13.80 2.04
C ALA A 560 -5.06 -12.46 1.34
N GLN A 561 -4.34 -11.41 1.71
CA GLN A 561 -4.44 -10.10 1.06
C GLN A 561 -4.00 -10.17 -0.40
N ALA A 562 -2.92 -10.90 -0.70
CA ALA A 562 -2.42 -11.08 -2.06
C ALA A 562 -3.42 -11.76 -3.00
N SER A 563 -4.11 -12.81 -2.53
CA SER A 563 -5.20 -13.44 -3.28
C SER A 563 -6.39 -12.50 -3.46
N GLY A 564 -6.69 -11.68 -2.45
CA GLY A 564 -7.67 -10.59 -2.57
C GLY A 564 -7.29 -9.57 -3.65
N ALA A 565 -6.02 -9.15 -3.68
CA ALA A 565 -5.52 -8.21 -4.69
C ALA A 565 -5.57 -8.81 -6.10
N ALA A 566 -5.17 -10.08 -6.27
CA ALA A 566 -5.29 -10.80 -7.54
C ALA A 566 -6.75 -10.83 -8.03
N ALA A 567 -7.70 -11.19 -7.15
CA ALA A 567 -9.12 -11.19 -7.50
C ALA A 567 -9.63 -9.79 -7.90
N ARG A 568 -9.17 -8.72 -7.23
CA ARG A 568 -9.56 -7.34 -7.56
C ARG A 568 -8.95 -6.86 -8.88
N ALA A 569 -7.70 -7.20 -9.15
CA ALA A 569 -7.01 -6.91 -10.41
C ALA A 569 -7.56 -7.70 -11.60
N ALA A 570 -8.03 -8.93 -11.36
CA ALA A 570 -8.67 -9.75 -12.40
C ALA A 570 -10.01 -9.15 -12.88
N ILE A 571 -10.78 -8.46 -12.03
CA ILE A 571 -12.11 -7.91 -12.40
C ILE A 571 -12.09 -7.08 -13.70
N PRO A 572 -11.26 -6.02 -13.83
CA PRO A 572 -11.22 -5.25 -15.08
C PRO A 572 -10.71 -6.09 -16.26
N MET A 573 -9.75 -6.99 -16.05
CA MET A 573 -9.21 -7.84 -17.13
C MET A 573 -10.24 -8.86 -17.64
N VAL A 574 -11.04 -9.47 -16.75
CA VAL A 574 -12.16 -10.36 -17.12
C VAL A 574 -13.24 -9.60 -17.86
N LYS A 575 -13.56 -8.36 -17.43
CA LYS A 575 -14.54 -7.53 -18.12
C LYS A 575 -14.07 -7.11 -19.51
N GLY A 576 -12.77 -6.95 -19.71
CA GLY A 576 -12.16 -6.54 -20.98
C GLY A 576 -12.37 -5.06 -21.32
N GLU A 577 -13.20 -4.35 -20.57
CA GLU A 577 -13.42 -2.91 -20.66
C GLU A 577 -13.74 -2.30 -19.29
N VAL A 578 -13.38 -1.03 -19.13
CA VAL A 578 -13.71 -0.21 -17.97
C VAL A 578 -14.25 1.15 -18.41
N GLU A 579 -15.12 1.72 -17.58
CA GLU A 579 -15.62 3.08 -17.78
C GLU A 579 -14.63 4.08 -17.19
N ILE A 580 -14.22 5.06 -17.99
CA ILE A 580 -13.48 6.23 -17.54
C ILE A 580 -14.50 7.31 -17.15
N GLU A 581 -14.29 7.93 -15.99
CA GLU A 581 -15.11 9.06 -15.58
C GLU A 581 -14.92 10.24 -16.55
N PRO A 582 -16.01 10.81 -17.10
CA PRO A 582 -15.98 11.90 -18.06
C PRO A 582 -15.73 13.26 -17.41
N ILE A 583 -15.13 13.33 -16.22
CA ILE A 583 -14.81 14.56 -15.49
C ILE A 583 -13.49 15.19 -16.00
N VAL A 584 -13.30 15.14 -17.32
CA VAL A 584 -12.08 15.56 -18.00
C VAL A 584 -12.11 17.04 -18.34
N ALA A 585 -10.93 17.59 -18.65
CA ALA A 585 -10.82 18.93 -19.22
C ALA A 585 -11.40 18.95 -20.64
N VAL A 586 -12.03 20.07 -20.99
CA VAL A 586 -12.56 20.37 -22.32
C VAL A 586 -12.07 21.75 -22.76
N VAL A 587 -12.02 21.97 -24.08
CA VAL A 587 -11.53 23.21 -24.68
C VAL A 587 -12.62 23.77 -25.59
N ASP A 588 -12.98 25.03 -25.37
CA ASP A 588 -13.74 25.85 -26.31
C ASP A 588 -12.77 26.36 -27.39
N THR A 589 -12.90 25.77 -28.58
CA THR A 589 -12.05 26.09 -29.74
C THR A 589 -12.29 27.50 -30.27
N ASP A 590 -13.47 28.09 -30.04
CA ASP A 590 -13.76 29.46 -30.49
C ASP A 590 -13.07 30.52 -29.63
N VAL A 591 -12.67 30.15 -28.41
CA VAL A 591 -11.96 31.03 -27.46
C VAL A 591 -10.46 30.69 -27.36
N CYS A 592 -10.06 29.44 -27.67
CA CYS A 592 -8.68 28.99 -27.55
C CYS A 592 -7.76 29.67 -28.59
N GLY A 593 -6.85 30.50 -28.11
CA GLY A 593 -5.82 31.16 -28.94
C GLY A 593 -4.48 30.42 -29.02
N GLY A 594 -4.38 29.17 -28.58
CA GLY A 594 -3.15 28.37 -28.75
C GLY A 594 -1.93 28.80 -27.93
N CYS A 595 -2.13 29.35 -26.72
CA CYS A 595 -1.05 29.91 -25.89
C CYS A 595 -0.12 28.89 -25.22
N GLU A 596 -0.41 27.59 -25.35
CA GLU A 596 0.38 26.45 -24.84
C GLU A 596 0.57 26.32 -23.32
N VAL A 597 0.10 27.27 -22.50
CA VAL A 597 0.17 27.22 -21.03
C VAL A 597 -0.35 25.88 -20.45
N CYS A 598 -1.41 25.34 -21.02
CA CYS A 598 -2.00 24.09 -20.55
C CYS A 598 -1.14 22.85 -20.81
N LEU A 599 -0.31 22.84 -21.86
CA LEU A 599 0.52 21.70 -22.23
C LEU A 599 1.59 21.44 -21.16
N GLU A 600 2.27 22.49 -20.70
CA GLU A 600 3.34 22.38 -19.68
C GLU A 600 2.81 21.97 -18.30
N LEU A 601 1.53 22.29 -18.02
CA LEU A 601 0.91 22.04 -16.72
C LEU A 601 0.32 20.63 -16.57
N CYS A 602 0.16 19.87 -17.66
CA CYS A 602 -0.44 18.55 -17.58
C CYS A 602 0.62 17.50 -17.22
N PRO A 603 0.60 16.92 -16.00
CA PRO A 603 1.59 15.92 -15.60
C PRO A 603 1.39 14.57 -16.32
N PHE A 604 0.29 14.42 -17.07
CA PHE A 604 -0.08 13.18 -17.74
C PHE A 604 0.12 13.25 -19.26
N GLY A 605 0.62 14.36 -19.80
CA GLY A 605 0.75 14.57 -21.24
C GLY A 605 -0.58 14.48 -22.00
N ALA A 606 -1.70 14.77 -21.32
CA ALA A 606 -3.05 14.60 -21.89
C ALA A 606 -3.45 15.71 -22.88
N ILE A 607 -2.60 16.72 -23.10
CA ILE A 607 -2.93 17.91 -23.89
C ILE A 607 -1.89 18.05 -24.98
N GLU A 608 -2.37 18.18 -26.21
CA GLU A 608 -1.53 18.43 -27.39
C GLU A 608 -2.01 19.68 -28.12
N ARG A 609 -1.13 20.29 -28.92
CA ARG A 609 -1.51 21.37 -29.83
C ARG A 609 -1.78 20.79 -31.22
N LYS A 610 -3.00 21.02 -31.73
CA LYS A 610 -3.41 20.68 -33.10
C LYS A 610 -4.15 21.87 -33.70
N ASP A 611 -3.82 22.21 -34.94
CA ASP A 611 -4.45 23.32 -35.69
C ASP A 611 -4.53 24.63 -34.90
N GLU A 612 -3.41 25.01 -34.28
CA GLU A 612 -3.27 26.18 -33.40
C GLU A 612 -4.11 26.15 -32.11
N GLN A 613 -4.81 25.07 -31.80
CA GLN A 613 -5.67 24.92 -30.62
C GLN A 613 -5.19 23.80 -29.70
N ALA A 614 -5.60 23.85 -28.43
CA ALA A 614 -5.37 22.75 -27.49
C ALA A 614 -6.41 21.65 -27.68
N VAL A 615 -5.97 20.39 -27.73
CA VAL A 615 -6.81 19.21 -27.82
C VAL A 615 -6.51 18.28 -26.66
N ILE A 616 -7.56 17.77 -26.01
CA ILE A 616 -7.47 16.90 -24.83
C ILE A 616 -7.61 15.44 -25.26
N ASN A 617 -6.63 14.62 -24.91
CA ASN A 617 -6.79 13.18 -24.88
C ASN A 617 -7.56 12.78 -23.62
N VAL A 618 -8.85 12.49 -23.80
CA VAL A 618 -9.79 12.12 -22.73
C VAL A 618 -9.29 10.93 -21.91
N ALA A 619 -8.61 9.98 -22.55
CA ALA A 619 -8.17 8.77 -21.87
C ALA A 619 -6.97 9.02 -20.91
N LEU A 620 -6.10 9.97 -21.26
CA LEU A 620 -4.99 10.40 -20.42
C LEU A 620 -5.40 11.44 -19.37
N CYS A 621 -6.48 12.18 -19.61
CA CYS A 621 -6.92 13.24 -18.71
C CYS A 621 -7.49 12.65 -17.41
N LYS A 622 -6.79 12.85 -16.29
CA LYS A 622 -7.24 12.40 -14.96
C LYS A 622 -8.19 13.37 -14.24
N GLY A 623 -8.68 14.40 -14.93
CA GLY A 623 -9.60 15.37 -14.33
C GLY A 623 -9.02 16.12 -13.12
N CYS A 624 -7.74 16.50 -13.14
CA CYS A 624 -7.10 17.22 -12.03
C CYS A 624 -7.47 18.73 -11.98
N GLY A 625 -7.99 19.29 -13.06
CA GLY A 625 -8.39 20.70 -13.16
C GLY A 625 -7.25 21.72 -13.24
N THR A 626 -5.97 21.30 -13.17
CA THR A 626 -4.81 22.22 -13.14
C THR A 626 -4.72 23.12 -14.37
N CYS A 627 -4.89 22.55 -15.57
CA CYS A 627 -4.87 23.30 -16.82
C CYS A 627 -6.06 24.29 -16.94
N VAL A 628 -7.21 23.90 -16.38
CA VAL A 628 -8.44 24.73 -16.37
C VAL A 628 -8.24 25.96 -15.50
N GLY A 629 -7.78 25.77 -14.25
CA GLY A 629 -7.53 26.88 -13.34
C GLY A 629 -6.43 27.85 -13.80
N ALA A 630 -5.57 27.43 -14.73
CA ALA A 630 -4.49 28.25 -15.28
C ALA A 630 -4.78 28.86 -16.66
N CYS A 631 -5.88 28.49 -17.31
CA CYS A 631 -6.18 28.94 -18.67
C CYS A 631 -6.47 30.45 -18.70
N PRO A 632 -5.61 31.28 -19.33
CA PRO A 632 -5.74 32.73 -19.23
C PRO A 632 -6.91 33.30 -20.04
N SER A 633 -7.35 32.60 -21.09
CA SER A 633 -8.48 33.01 -21.92
C SER A 633 -9.83 32.51 -21.40
N GLY A 634 -9.84 31.63 -20.40
CA GLY A 634 -11.07 30.92 -19.98
C GLY A 634 -11.60 29.91 -21.00
N ALA A 635 -10.82 29.59 -22.05
CA ALA A 635 -11.21 28.61 -23.07
C ALA A 635 -11.28 27.18 -22.53
N MET A 636 -10.65 26.89 -21.40
CA MET A 636 -10.68 25.55 -20.80
C MET A 636 -11.67 25.48 -19.66
N ASP A 637 -12.40 24.38 -19.59
CA ASP A 637 -13.25 24.05 -18.45
C ASP A 637 -13.11 22.57 -18.08
N GLN A 638 -13.63 22.17 -16.92
CA GLN A 638 -13.65 20.77 -16.52
C GLN A 638 -15.08 20.27 -16.41
N GLN A 639 -15.40 19.16 -17.09
CA GLN A 639 -16.70 18.54 -16.95
C GLN A 639 -16.98 18.17 -15.49
N HIS A 640 -18.19 18.45 -15.01
CA HIS A 640 -18.63 18.28 -13.61
C HIS A 640 -17.96 19.20 -12.56
N PHE A 641 -16.95 19.99 -12.97
CA PHE A 641 -16.27 20.99 -12.14
C PHE A 641 -16.10 22.31 -12.91
N LYS A 642 -17.13 22.68 -13.68
CA LYS A 642 -17.07 23.86 -14.54
C LYS A 642 -16.87 25.13 -13.71
N THR A 643 -16.21 26.14 -14.26
CA THR A 643 -16.02 27.42 -13.55
C THR A 643 -17.36 27.99 -13.06
N SER A 644 -18.41 27.92 -13.88
CA SER A 644 -19.77 28.33 -13.51
C SER A 644 -20.36 27.51 -12.35
N GLN A 645 -20.14 26.19 -12.36
CA GLN A 645 -20.58 25.26 -11.31
C GLN A 645 -19.89 25.57 -9.97
N ILE A 646 -18.58 25.78 -9.99
CA ILE A 646 -17.80 26.13 -8.79
C ILE A 646 -18.16 27.52 -8.27
N MET A 647 -18.34 28.50 -9.15
CA MET A 647 -18.74 29.85 -8.77
C MET A 647 -20.13 29.86 -8.13
N ALA A 648 -21.10 29.12 -8.66
CA ALA A 648 -22.42 28.98 -8.03
C ALA A 648 -22.33 28.39 -6.62
N GLN A 649 -21.45 27.41 -6.42
CA GLN A 649 -21.21 26.82 -5.10
C GLN A 649 -20.59 27.84 -4.12
N ILE A 650 -19.63 28.65 -4.57
CA ILE A 650 -19.01 29.71 -3.76
C ILE A 650 -20.02 30.81 -3.43
N GLU A 651 -20.78 31.27 -4.40
CA GLU A 651 -21.80 32.30 -4.22
C GLU A 651 -22.86 31.87 -3.20
N ALA A 652 -23.29 30.61 -3.29
CA ALA A 652 -24.18 29.99 -2.31
C ALA A 652 -23.56 29.98 -0.91
N ALA A 653 -22.27 29.66 -0.75
CA ALA A 653 -21.62 29.71 0.56
C ALA A 653 -21.59 31.12 1.15
N MET A 654 -21.34 32.14 0.32
CA MET A 654 -21.13 33.52 0.76
C MET A 654 -22.41 34.33 0.94
N ASN A 655 -23.52 33.95 0.27
CA ASN A 655 -24.76 34.71 0.27
C ASN A 655 -25.97 33.86 0.71
N PRO A 656 -26.08 33.49 1.99
CA PRO A 656 -27.15 32.62 2.50
C PRO A 656 -28.61 33.13 2.35
N GLY A 657 -28.79 34.37 1.91
CA GLY A 657 -30.11 35.01 1.74
C GLY A 657 -30.51 35.34 0.30
N LYS A 658 -29.77 34.83 -0.70
CA LYS A 658 -30.13 34.85 -2.13
C LYS A 658 -30.13 33.44 -2.67
#